data_AF-A0A2S7KN98-F1
#
_entry.id   AF-A0A2S7KN98-F1
#
_cell.length_a   1.000
_cell.length_b   1.000
_cell.length_c   1.000
_cell.angle_alpha   90.00
_cell.angle_beta   90.00
_cell.angle_gamma   90.00
#
_symmetry.space_group_name_H-M   'P 1'
#
loop_
_entity.id
_entity.type
_entity.pdbx_description
1 polymer ?
#
loop_
_entity_poly.entity_id
_entity_poly.type
_entity_poly.pdbx_seq_one_letter_code
_entity_poly.pdbx_strand_id
1 'polypeptide(L)'
;MFVSSIGAFAQVGINTTTPADGAMLDIESTSKGLLIPRVALTSTAVSAPVTPEPVTGVLVFNTATDGTAPNDVVPGFYWWDGTEWVTLEAAAEVSPDDLDEKWDLEGNAGTDQDVNFVGTTDNTGLTMRTNNTERFRVTTQGGGQVIGMQDGTPGNPFYSFNSDPSAGLWTNAVGELDFSINSYRYININGNATGSQRGEVTLNPGSFDIDFIVQTANTNAAMVVNGENDNVGLGTTAPDASSQLQLADPDKGLLINKVVLSATDNASPITSPATGLMVYNLVSAGSGATAVSPGFYSWDGSAWVPFVRSIDDLSDARSDVDGSNNGSSVFFGIDSGASDDGTNNKNVGIGYQSLVSGAGENNTAIGYQSAGSTAGGSGNTAIGKGALTSNTSGNNNTAIGLNALSSSTTSGGNIAIGKDAMSSSNGATANVAIGTNALQVSTTDGNTNIAMGSNSMLANTTGSQNVALGVSTLRENLTGGNNMALGVYSLRWSTEGEGHTAVGPYALNKYVGPSTDKGNTAIGNLTINALTTGGGNVGIGFESFRFGLQGDDNTMIGKFTGFHAGRDGTKIDENVFIGASAGFASTGSRNVYIGASAGSYSVGGPPPTTYSTGSDNVFIGNSVGKNSTAGAMSNTLLIDNSSTTQSLIYGDFSNDEVGINWDYSTTPSLPNTLSVNGDASKTTSGNWLANSDRRLKKDINTIKPNEALDMITQLRGVTYHWNDNQTGLDRPETIQYGFVAQELMEVFPEKVTKDGLGFYQTAYGDYDALFVQAFKELKAQNEEKDERIAELEDKLQQMEALADRLSALETKLGVGETDSAKNED
;
A
#
# COMPACT_ATOMS: atom_id res chain seq x y z
N MET A 1 -91.23 -65.23 167.48
CA MET A 1 -90.55 -66.01 168.53
C MET A 1 -90.19 -67.35 167.90
N PHE A 2 -88.89 -67.63 167.69
CA PHE A 2 -88.29 -68.79 166.97
C PHE A 2 -88.78 -69.00 165.49
N VAL A 3 -87.99 -68.80 164.41
CA VAL A 3 -86.64 -69.31 164.01
C VAL A 3 -86.68 -70.83 163.77
N SER A 4 -86.34 -71.43 162.61
CA SER A 4 -85.95 -70.99 161.24
C SER A 4 -85.98 -72.23 160.30
N SER A 5 -85.85 -72.22 158.95
CA SER A 5 -85.84 -71.20 157.86
C SER A 5 -85.94 -71.93 156.48
N ILE A 6 -86.19 -71.23 155.37
CA ILE A 6 -86.37 -71.79 154.00
C ILE A 6 -85.59 -70.92 152.96
N GLY A 7 -85.21 -71.47 151.80
CA GLY A 7 -84.65 -70.73 150.65
C GLY A 7 -85.40 -71.00 149.33
N ALA A 8 -85.38 -70.03 148.40
CA ALA A 8 -86.07 -70.07 147.11
C ALA A 8 -85.30 -69.28 146.03
N PHE A 9 -85.71 -69.42 144.75
CA PHE A 9 -85.04 -68.86 143.56
C PHE A 9 -85.40 -67.38 143.29
N ALA A 10 -84.68 -66.73 142.36
CA ALA A 10 -84.55 -65.26 142.30
C ALA A 10 -84.94 -64.57 140.95
N GLN A 11 -85.59 -65.26 140.02
CA GLN A 11 -86.04 -64.68 138.73
C GLN A 11 -87.36 -63.89 138.89
N VAL A 12 -87.60 -62.90 138.02
CA VAL A 12 -88.84 -62.09 138.02
C VAL A 12 -89.63 -62.35 136.73
N GLY A 13 -90.74 -63.08 136.85
CA GLY A 13 -91.75 -63.20 135.79
C GLY A 13 -92.85 -62.16 135.95
N ILE A 14 -93.17 -61.44 134.87
CA ILE A 14 -94.37 -60.60 134.76
C ILE A 14 -95.33 -61.28 133.79
N ASN A 15 -96.51 -61.63 134.28
CA ASN A 15 -97.57 -62.34 133.55
C ASN A 15 -97.23 -63.78 133.06
N THR A 16 -96.01 -64.27 133.28
CA THR A 16 -95.65 -65.70 133.24
C THR A 16 -95.34 -66.23 134.65
N THR A 17 -95.74 -67.48 134.93
CA THR A 17 -95.41 -68.21 136.17
C THR A 17 -94.18 -69.11 136.04
N THR A 18 -93.63 -69.22 134.84
CA THR A 18 -92.41 -69.97 134.53
C THR A 18 -91.54 -69.10 133.62
N PRO A 19 -90.75 -68.16 134.19
CA PRO A 19 -89.80 -67.35 133.42
C PRO A 19 -88.89 -68.25 132.57
N ALA A 20 -88.63 -67.86 131.33
CA ALA A 20 -87.73 -68.59 130.45
C ALA A 20 -86.33 -68.73 131.09
N ASP A 21 -85.77 -69.94 131.10
CA ASP A 21 -84.48 -70.16 131.76
C ASP A 21 -83.36 -69.41 131.02
N GLY A 22 -82.64 -68.56 131.76
CA GLY A 22 -81.74 -67.53 131.23
C GLY A 22 -82.30 -66.09 131.25
N ALA A 23 -83.61 -65.87 131.40
CA ALA A 23 -84.18 -64.53 131.58
C ALA A 23 -84.22 -64.13 133.06
N MET A 24 -83.67 -62.95 133.39
CA MET A 24 -83.77 -62.37 134.75
C MET A 24 -85.10 -61.65 134.97
N LEU A 25 -85.60 -61.01 133.89
CA LEU A 25 -86.92 -60.42 133.77
C LEU A 25 -87.57 -61.00 132.51
N ASP A 26 -88.71 -61.67 132.67
CA ASP A 26 -89.49 -62.22 131.57
C ASP A 26 -90.90 -61.59 131.57
N ILE A 27 -91.44 -61.30 130.38
CA ILE A 27 -92.69 -60.54 130.20
C ILE A 27 -93.51 -61.17 129.07
N GLU A 28 -94.37 -62.13 129.41
CA GLU A 28 -95.19 -62.82 128.41
C GLU A 28 -96.50 -62.05 128.16
N SER A 29 -96.74 -61.63 126.91
CA SER A 29 -98.00 -61.01 126.50
C SER A 29 -98.33 -61.24 125.03
N THR A 30 -99.54 -61.71 124.75
CA THR A 30 -100.05 -61.97 123.39
C THR A 30 -100.62 -60.73 122.69
N SER A 31 -100.68 -59.58 123.37
CA SER A 31 -101.38 -58.38 122.86
C SER A 31 -100.78 -57.03 123.28
N LYS A 32 -99.66 -57.00 124.02
CA LYS A 32 -98.97 -55.77 124.44
C LYS A 32 -97.45 -55.96 124.40
N GLY A 33 -96.72 -54.97 123.88
CA GLY A 33 -95.26 -54.94 123.93
C GLY A 33 -94.72 -54.17 125.15
N LEU A 34 -93.40 -54.27 125.36
CA LEU A 34 -92.67 -53.45 126.34
C LEU A 34 -92.46 -52.03 125.79
N LEU A 35 -92.95 -51.01 126.51
CA LEU A 35 -92.74 -49.61 126.15
C LEU A 35 -91.50 -49.06 126.88
N ILE A 36 -90.38 -49.02 126.17
CA ILE A 36 -89.11 -48.41 126.61
C ILE A 36 -89.28 -46.88 126.80
N PRO A 37 -88.57 -46.24 127.75
CA PRO A 37 -88.60 -44.79 127.93
C PRO A 37 -88.29 -44.03 126.64
N ARG A 38 -89.14 -43.04 126.34
CA ARG A 38 -88.95 -42.11 125.23
C ARG A 38 -88.43 -40.78 125.77
N VAL A 39 -87.35 -40.28 125.19
CA VAL A 39 -86.66 -39.05 125.62
C VAL A 39 -86.33 -38.18 124.40
N ALA A 40 -86.14 -36.88 124.61
CA ALA A 40 -85.53 -36.01 123.61
C ALA A 40 -84.06 -35.84 123.97
N LEU A 41 -83.18 -36.57 123.28
CA LEU A 41 -81.73 -36.32 123.33
C LEU A 41 -81.43 -35.03 122.57
N THR A 42 -80.37 -34.31 122.96
CA THR A 42 -79.91 -33.10 122.26
C THR A 42 -78.59 -33.30 121.51
N SER A 43 -77.83 -34.36 121.84
CA SER A 43 -76.57 -34.74 121.19
C SER A 43 -76.16 -36.16 121.63
N THR A 44 -75.33 -36.86 120.85
CA THR A 44 -74.81 -38.19 121.21
C THR A 44 -73.95 -38.11 122.47
N ALA A 45 -73.01 -37.17 122.51
CA ALA A 45 -72.04 -36.98 123.60
C ALA A 45 -72.62 -36.34 124.88
N VAL A 46 -73.96 -36.35 125.06
CA VAL A 46 -74.64 -35.72 126.21
C VAL A 46 -75.63 -36.70 126.83
N SER A 47 -75.34 -37.13 128.06
CA SER A 47 -76.15 -38.02 128.90
C SER A 47 -77.58 -37.50 129.17
N ALA A 48 -77.72 -36.19 129.35
CA ALA A 48 -78.99 -35.52 129.58
C ALA A 48 -79.95 -35.69 128.37
N PRO A 49 -81.26 -35.83 128.58
CA PRO A 49 -82.00 -35.59 129.82
C PRO A 49 -82.11 -36.80 130.77
N VAL A 50 -81.45 -37.93 130.50
CA VAL A 50 -81.49 -39.09 131.41
C VAL A 50 -80.70 -38.76 132.67
N THR A 51 -81.37 -38.77 133.83
CA THR A 51 -80.79 -38.33 135.11
C THR A 51 -81.19 -39.27 136.26
N PRO A 52 -80.26 -39.62 137.18
CA PRO A 52 -78.80 -39.39 137.10
C PRO A 52 -78.18 -40.06 135.86
N GLU A 53 -76.90 -39.76 135.61
CA GLU A 53 -76.09 -40.30 134.49
C GLU A 53 -76.45 -41.75 134.13
N PRO A 54 -76.80 -42.04 132.86
CA PRO A 54 -77.12 -43.39 132.42
C PRO A 54 -75.91 -44.31 132.58
N VAL A 55 -76.16 -45.54 133.01
CA VAL A 55 -75.13 -46.60 132.98
C VAL A 55 -75.06 -47.22 131.58
N THR A 56 -73.90 -47.79 131.23
CA THR A 56 -73.73 -48.54 129.98
C THR A 56 -74.86 -49.56 129.78
N GLY A 57 -75.47 -49.56 128.60
CA GLY A 57 -76.61 -50.42 128.26
C GLY A 57 -77.99 -49.88 128.61
N VAL A 58 -78.11 -48.64 129.15
CA VAL A 58 -79.40 -47.95 129.21
C VAL A 58 -79.90 -47.70 127.79
N LEU A 59 -81.01 -48.34 127.42
CA LEU A 59 -81.69 -48.18 126.14
C LEU A 59 -82.81 -47.14 126.26
N VAL A 60 -82.85 -46.19 125.34
CA VAL A 60 -83.95 -45.24 125.16
C VAL A 60 -84.40 -45.19 123.70
N PHE A 61 -85.61 -44.69 123.47
CA PHE A 61 -86.00 -44.23 122.14
C PHE A 61 -85.93 -42.69 122.12
N ASN A 62 -84.99 -42.15 121.36
CA ASN A 62 -84.91 -40.71 121.11
C ASN A 62 -86.09 -40.26 120.25
N THR A 63 -86.65 -39.09 120.55
CA THR A 63 -87.77 -38.48 119.82
C THR A 63 -87.45 -37.14 119.16
N ALA A 64 -86.20 -36.67 119.24
CA ALA A 64 -85.78 -35.37 118.69
C ALA A 64 -84.82 -35.53 117.49
N THR A 65 -84.90 -34.60 116.54
CA THR A 65 -83.78 -34.25 115.65
C THR A 65 -83.13 -33.00 116.23
N ASP A 66 -81.91 -33.10 116.74
CA ASP A 66 -81.22 -32.00 117.43
C ASP A 66 -79.69 -32.20 117.41
N GLY A 67 -78.94 -31.14 117.75
CA GLY A 67 -77.47 -31.13 117.74
C GLY A 67 -76.87 -30.77 116.38
N THR A 68 -75.56 -31.01 116.23
CA THR A 68 -74.81 -30.77 114.99
C THR A 68 -73.73 -31.84 114.78
N ALA A 69 -73.53 -32.25 113.53
CA ALA A 69 -72.52 -33.22 113.13
C ALA A 69 -71.13 -32.91 113.71
N PRO A 70 -70.39 -33.93 114.22
CA PRO A 70 -70.70 -35.37 114.15
C PRO A 70 -71.63 -35.89 115.26
N ASN A 71 -72.08 -35.05 116.20
CA ASN A 71 -72.76 -35.49 117.43
C ASN A 71 -74.26 -35.14 117.45
N ASP A 72 -74.90 -35.00 116.28
CA ASP A 72 -76.35 -34.84 116.17
C ASP A 72 -77.10 -36.16 116.42
N VAL A 73 -78.37 -36.03 116.79
CA VAL A 73 -79.26 -37.14 117.11
C VAL A 73 -80.55 -37.02 116.32
N VAL A 74 -81.13 -38.15 115.95
CA VAL A 74 -82.40 -38.26 115.20
C VAL A 74 -83.38 -39.19 115.91
N PRO A 75 -84.70 -39.14 115.64
CA PRO A 75 -85.65 -40.04 116.28
C PRO A 75 -85.38 -41.52 115.96
N GLY A 76 -85.08 -42.32 116.98
CA GLY A 76 -84.58 -43.69 116.80
C GLY A 76 -84.20 -44.36 118.13
N PHE A 77 -83.71 -45.60 118.08
CA PHE A 77 -83.19 -46.28 119.27
C PHE A 77 -81.73 -45.91 119.51
N TYR A 78 -81.44 -45.52 120.75
CA TYR A 78 -80.10 -45.19 121.23
C TYR A 78 -79.81 -45.93 122.53
N TRP A 79 -78.58 -46.40 122.68
CA TRP A 79 -78.09 -46.95 123.93
C TRP A 79 -76.87 -46.18 124.39
N TRP A 80 -76.73 -45.98 125.71
CA TRP A 80 -75.54 -45.34 126.27
C TRP A 80 -74.40 -46.36 126.36
N ASP A 81 -73.24 -46.08 125.77
CA ASP A 81 -72.09 -46.99 125.83
C ASP A 81 -71.28 -46.83 127.14
N GLY A 82 -71.49 -45.73 127.86
CA GLY A 82 -70.71 -45.30 129.03
C GLY A 82 -70.11 -43.90 128.86
N THR A 83 -70.09 -43.39 127.63
CA THR A 83 -69.49 -42.13 127.21
C THR A 83 -70.37 -41.34 126.23
N GLU A 84 -71.13 -42.01 125.36
CA GLU A 84 -72.07 -41.39 124.43
C GLU A 84 -73.28 -42.27 124.10
N TRP A 85 -74.33 -41.66 123.53
CA TRP A 85 -75.49 -42.34 122.97
C TRP A 85 -75.17 -42.84 121.55
N VAL A 86 -75.00 -44.15 121.42
CA VAL A 86 -74.74 -44.81 120.14
C VAL A 86 -76.07 -45.18 119.46
N THR A 87 -76.22 -44.85 118.18
CA THR A 87 -77.40 -45.18 117.36
C THR A 87 -77.45 -46.69 117.05
N LEU A 88 -78.65 -47.23 116.78
CA LEU A 88 -78.84 -48.64 116.46
C LEU A 88 -79.27 -48.88 114.99
N GLU A 89 -78.51 -48.34 114.03
CA GLU A 89 -78.65 -48.65 112.59
C GLU A 89 -77.63 -49.71 112.10
N ALA A 90 -77.85 -50.27 110.91
CA ALA A 90 -77.07 -51.37 110.36
C ALA A 90 -76.66 -51.14 108.89
N ALA A 91 -75.34 -51.17 108.65
CA ALA A 91 -74.65 -51.11 107.36
C ALA A 91 -74.83 -49.80 106.53
N ALA A 92 -73.87 -48.88 106.70
CA ALA A 92 -73.61 -47.76 105.80
C ALA A 92 -72.35 -48.01 104.93
N GLU A 93 -72.16 -47.23 103.87
CA GLU A 93 -71.03 -47.33 102.93
C GLU A 93 -69.77 -46.52 103.34
N VAL A 94 -68.74 -46.61 102.50
CA VAL A 94 -67.58 -45.70 102.31
C VAL A 94 -66.31 -45.93 103.17
N SER A 95 -65.21 -46.24 102.47
CA SER A 95 -63.86 -45.65 102.71
C SER A 95 -63.00 -45.80 101.42
N PRO A 96 -62.09 -44.85 101.08
CA PRO A 96 -61.34 -44.84 99.81
C PRO A 96 -59.83 -45.23 99.94
N ASP A 97 -59.03 -44.79 98.97
CA ASP A 97 -57.54 -44.76 98.85
C ASP A 97 -56.80 -46.03 98.35
N ASP A 98 -56.23 -45.99 97.13
CA ASP A 98 -54.91 -46.54 96.68
C ASP A 98 -54.71 -46.54 95.13
N LEU A 99 -54.72 -45.38 94.43
CA LEU A 99 -54.51 -45.36 92.95
C LEU A 99 -53.76 -44.16 92.30
N ASP A 100 -53.42 -43.09 93.02
CA ASP A 100 -53.07 -41.77 92.45
C ASP A 100 -51.61 -41.61 91.89
N GLU A 101 -50.94 -42.71 91.51
CA GLU A 101 -49.52 -42.71 91.06
C GLU A 101 -49.28 -43.41 89.69
N LYS A 102 -50.14 -43.18 88.68
CA LYS A 102 -49.98 -43.77 87.33
C LYS A 102 -50.28 -42.81 86.18
N TRP A 103 -49.80 -43.17 84.99
CA TRP A 103 -50.24 -42.58 83.72
C TRP A 103 -51.44 -43.34 83.17
N ASP A 104 -52.49 -42.59 82.81
CA ASP A 104 -53.77 -43.12 82.36
C ASP A 104 -53.79 -43.48 80.87
N LEU A 105 -54.69 -44.40 80.51
CA LEU A 105 -54.89 -44.88 79.15
C LEU A 105 -55.43 -43.80 78.19
N GLU A 106 -56.08 -42.76 78.72
CA GLU A 106 -56.58 -41.60 77.96
C GLU A 106 -55.70 -40.34 78.15
N GLY A 107 -54.66 -40.43 78.99
CA GLY A 107 -53.73 -39.35 79.32
C GLY A 107 -54.14 -38.49 80.52
N ASN A 108 -53.14 -38.00 81.27
CA ASN A 108 -53.35 -37.24 82.50
C ASN A 108 -53.53 -35.73 82.21
N ALA A 109 -54.43 -35.07 82.95
CA ALA A 109 -54.65 -33.62 82.87
C ALA A 109 -53.96 -32.88 84.01
N GLY A 110 -53.55 -31.62 83.78
CA GLY A 110 -52.97 -30.75 84.82
C GLY A 110 -51.52 -31.04 85.20
N THR A 111 -50.80 -31.83 84.39
CA THR A 111 -49.41 -32.24 84.59
C THR A 111 -48.42 -31.07 84.62
N ASP A 112 -47.51 -31.07 85.59
CA ASP A 112 -46.32 -30.22 85.59
C ASP A 112 -45.18 -30.90 84.80
N GLN A 113 -44.54 -30.19 83.87
CA GLN A 113 -43.51 -30.73 82.99
C GLN A 113 -42.23 -31.18 83.71
N ASP A 114 -41.92 -30.61 84.88
CA ASP A 114 -40.70 -30.88 85.63
C ASP A 114 -40.92 -31.97 86.70
N VAL A 115 -42.17 -32.41 86.90
CA VAL A 115 -42.58 -33.39 87.92
C VAL A 115 -43.27 -34.63 87.33
N ASN A 116 -44.14 -34.45 86.33
CA ASN A 116 -44.95 -35.52 85.75
C ASN A 116 -44.44 -35.89 84.34
N PHE A 117 -43.80 -37.05 84.21
CA PHE A 117 -43.30 -37.53 82.91
C PHE A 117 -43.50 -39.03 82.73
N VAL A 118 -43.68 -39.49 81.48
CA VAL A 118 -43.67 -40.92 81.13
C VAL A 118 -42.21 -41.35 81.00
N GLY A 119 -41.65 -41.98 82.04
CA GLY A 119 -40.24 -42.37 82.04
C GLY A 119 -39.75 -42.98 83.35
N THR A 120 -38.46 -42.82 83.57
CA THR A 120 -37.68 -43.35 84.71
C THR A 120 -36.98 -42.20 85.42
N THR A 121 -37.03 -42.19 86.77
CA THR A 121 -36.30 -41.23 87.61
C THR A 121 -34.84 -41.64 87.86
N ASP A 122 -34.49 -42.89 87.55
CA ASP A 122 -33.15 -43.46 87.67
C ASP A 122 -32.45 -43.58 86.31
N ASN A 123 -31.19 -44.00 86.30
CA ASN A 123 -30.38 -44.09 85.07
C ASN A 123 -30.70 -45.34 84.19
N THR A 124 -31.94 -45.83 84.24
CA THR A 124 -32.45 -46.97 83.47
C THR A 124 -33.28 -46.46 82.29
N GLY A 125 -33.15 -47.08 81.10
CA GLY A 125 -33.84 -46.60 79.89
C GLY A 125 -35.30 -47.02 79.78
N LEU A 126 -36.19 -46.05 79.49
CA LEU A 126 -37.60 -46.33 79.16
C LEU A 126 -37.69 -47.15 77.88
N THR A 127 -38.52 -48.21 77.91
CA THR A 127 -38.63 -49.17 76.81
C THR A 127 -40.08 -49.42 76.40
N MET A 128 -40.40 -49.19 75.12
CA MET A 128 -41.73 -49.42 74.57
C MET A 128 -41.77 -50.74 73.78
N ARG A 129 -42.73 -51.61 74.11
CA ARG A 129 -42.87 -52.96 73.54
C ARG A 129 -44.28 -53.21 73.02
N THR A 130 -44.38 -53.99 71.93
CA THR A 130 -45.65 -54.53 71.42
C THR A 130 -45.53 -56.04 71.27
N ASN A 131 -46.51 -56.80 71.79
CA ASN A 131 -46.45 -58.26 71.89
C ASN A 131 -45.13 -58.78 72.53
N ASN A 132 -44.74 -58.16 73.65
CA ASN A 132 -43.44 -58.32 74.34
C ASN A 132 -42.18 -58.13 73.47
N THR A 133 -42.32 -57.77 72.20
CA THR A 133 -41.22 -57.45 71.28
C THR A 133 -40.87 -55.98 71.44
N GLU A 134 -39.58 -55.69 71.58
CA GLU A 134 -39.10 -54.32 71.71
C GLU A 134 -39.10 -53.60 70.36
N ARG A 135 -39.61 -52.35 70.34
CA ARG A 135 -39.70 -51.55 69.11
C ARG A 135 -38.88 -50.26 69.19
N PHE A 136 -38.91 -49.64 70.36
CA PHE A 136 -38.43 -48.28 70.59
C PHE A 136 -37.90 -48.19 72.03
N ARG A 137 -36.70 -47.63 72.21
CA ARG A 137 -36.07 -47.44 73.52
C ARG A 137 -35.48 -46.05 73.63
N VAL A 138 -35.83 -45.34 74.71
CA VAL A 138 -35.10 -44.17 75.19
C VAL A 138 -33.97 -44.67 76.07
N THR A 139 -32.75 -44.74 75.53
CA THR A 139 -31.61 -45.34 76.24
C THR A 139 -30.79 -44.31 77.01
N THR A 140 -30.29 -44.67 78.19
CA THR A 140 -29.35 -43.84 78.97
C THR A 140 -27.90 -43.95 78.48
N GLN A 141 -27.59 -44.95 77.63
CA GLN A 141 -26.35 -44.93 76.84
C GLN A 141 -26.42 -43.87 75.73
N GLY A 142 -25.27 -43.34 75.31
CA GLY A 142 -25.20 -42.36 74.21
C GLY A 142 -25.79 -40.98 74.52
N GLY A 143 -26.27 -40.73 75.76
CA GLY A 143 -26.79 -39.44 76.19
C GLY A 143 -28.30 -39.23 75.99
N GLY A 144 -29.13 -40.29 76.07
CA GLY A 144 -30.60 -40.18 75.97
C GLY A 144 -31.18 -40.55 74.61
N GLN A 145 -30.51 -41.39 73.83
CA GLN A 145 -30.83 -41.58 72.40
C GLN A 145 -32.14 -42.32 72.15
N VAL A 146 -32.90 -41.80 71.17
CA VAL A 146 -34.02 -42.43 70.46
C VAL A 146 -33.62 -43.64 69.61
N ILE A 147 -33.48 -44.85 70.16
CA ILE A 147 -33.13 -46.05 69.36
C ILE A 147 -34.39 -46.80 68.88
N GLY A 148 -34.51 -46.94 67.56
CA GLY A 148 -35.37 -47.93 66.91
C GLY A 148 -34.71 -49.31 66.94
N MET A 149 -35.44 -50.33 67.37
CA MET A 149 -34.84 -51.64 67.72
C MET A 149 -34.83 -52.67 66.57
N GLN A 150 -35.23 -52.27 65.35
CA GLN A 150 -35.20 -53.11 64.15
C GLN A 150 -34.94 -52.28 62.89
N ASP A 151 -34.13 -52.84 61.99
CA ASP A 151 -33.89 -52.33 60.64
C ASP A 151 -35.15 -52.43 59.76
N GLY A 152 -35.23 -51.58 58.72
CA GLY A 152 -36.32 -51.52 57.75
C GLY A 152 -35.91 -51.92 56.33
N THR A 153 -36.79 -51.66 55.37
CA THR A 153 -36.60 -51.92 53.92
C THR A 153 -37.35 -50.89 53.09
N PRO A 154 -37.10 -50.74 51.76
CA PRO A 154 -37.82 -49.77 50.93
C PRO A 154 -39.35 -49.96 50.92
N GLY A 155 -39.83 -51.19 51.07
CA GLY A 155 -41.26 -51.50 51.14
C GLY A 155 -41.85 -51.45 52.56
N ASN A 156 -41.01 -51.46 53.59
CA ASN A 156 -41.40 -51.39 55.01
C ASN A 156 -40.36 -50.58 55.81
N PRO A 157 -40.37 -49.24 55.71
CA PRO A 157 -39.53 -48.38 56.54
C PRO A 157 -39.79 -48.50 58.05
N PHE A 158 -38.81 -48.10 58.87
CA PHE A 158 -38.91 -48.10 60.34
C PHE A 158 -39.89 -47.03 60.84
N TYR A 159 -39.81 -45.82 60.28
CA TYR A 159 -40.81 -44.77 60.45
C TYR A 159 -41.57 -44.60 59.14
N SER A 160 -42.87 -44.88 59.13
CA SER A 160 -43.72 -44.86 57.95
C SER A 160 -45.08 -44.20 58.22
N PHE A 161 -45.81 -43.86 57.15
CA PHE A 161 -47.13 -43.25 57.25
C PHE A 161 -48.24 -44.28 57.01
N ASN A 162 -49.30 -44.25 57.82
CA ASN A 162 -50.38 -45.26 57.75
C ASN A 162 -51.12 -45.30 56.38
N SER A 163 -51.06 -44.24 55.58
CA SER A 163 -51.64 -44.16 54.23
C SER A 163 -50.72 -44.66 53.11
N ASP A 164 -49.41 -44.69 53.32
CA ASP A 164 -48.43 -45.37 52.45
C ASP A 164 -47.35 -45.99 53.35
N PRO A 165 -47.49 -47.27 53.73
CA PRO A 165 -46.53 -47.96 54.57
C PRO A 165 -45.11 -48.06 53.99
N SER A 166 -44.93 -47.81 52.68
CA SER A 166 -43.64 -47.80 52.00
C SER A 166 -42.99 -46.41 51.91
N ALA A 167 -43.78 -45.35 52.14
CA ALA A 167 -43.27 -44.00 52.32
C ALA A 167 -42.71 -43.82 53.74
N GLY A 168 -41.41 -43.59 53.86
CA GLY A 168 -40.80 -43.47 55.19
C GLY A 168 -39.28 -43.47 55.25
N LEU A 169 -38.78 -43.37 56.49
CA LEU A 169 -37.36 -43.34 56.85
C LEU A 169 -36.92 -44.69 57.42
N TRP A 170 -35.77 -45.20 56.99
CA TRP A 170 -35.26 -46.49 57.43
C TRP A 170 -33.76 -46.69 57.23
N THR A 171 -33.25 -47.81 57.74
CA THR A 171 -31.87 -48.26 57.57
C THR A 171 -31.82 -49.79 57.56
N ASN A 172 -30.82 -50.38 56.91
CA ASN A 172 -30.49 -51.81 57.03
C ASN A 172 -28.98 -52.07 57.12
N ALA A 173 -28.20 -51.02 57.40
CA ALA A 173 -26.75 -51.05 57.53
C ALA A 173 -26.32 -49.94 58.48
N VAL A 174 -25.33 -50.23 59.34
CA VAL A 174 -24.80 -49.23 60.27
C VAL A 174 -24.37 -47.97 59.49
N GLY A 175 -24.88 -46.81 59.87
CA GLY A 175 -24.55 -45.54 59.23
C GLY A 175 -25.36 -45.17 57.98
N GLU A 176 -26.27 -46.01 57.48
CA GLU A 176 -27.16 -45.62 56.35
C GLU A 176 -28.51 -45.08 56.84
N LEU A 177 -29.13 -44.18 56.08
CA LEU A 177 -30.48 -43.66 56.26
C LEU A 177 -31.14 -43.43 54.90
N ASP A 178 -32.13 -44.25 54.56
CA ASP A 178 -32.88 -44.19 53.30
C ASP A 178 -34.25 -43.54 53.49
N PHE A 179 -34.71 -42.89 52.42
CA PHE A 179 -36.08 -42.45 52.20
C PHE A 179 -36.65 -43.20 50.99
N SER A 180 -37.68 -44.00 51.24
CA SER A 180 -38.43 -44.72 50.21
C SER A 180 -39.82 -44.16 50.02
N ILE A 181 -40.40 -44.41 48.83
CA ILE A 181 -41.82 -44.23 48.47
C ILE A 181 -42.15 -45.32 47.44
N ASN A 182 -43.36 -45.88 47.42
CA ASN A 182 -43.79 -46.92 46.48
C ASN A 182 -42.83 -48.13 46.38
N SER A 183 -42.14 -48.50 47.47
CA SER A 183 -41.07 -49.51 47.51
C SER A 183 -39.78 -49.20 46.73
N TYR A 184 -39.62 -48.01 46.15
CA TYR A 184 -38.37 -47.56 45.53
C TYR A 184 -37.56 -46.67 46.49
N ARG A 185 -36.23 -46.73 46.40
CA ARG A 185 -35.32 -45.79 47.08
C ARG A 185 -35.22 -44.51 46.26
N TYR A 186 -35.57 -43.36 46.83
CA TYR A 186 -35.46 -42.06 46.16
C TYR A 186 -34.30 -41.23 46.69
N ILE A 187 -34.01 -41.31 47.98
CA ILE A 187 -32.86 -40.68 48.63
C ILE A 187 -32.20 -41.72 49.54
N ASN A 188 -30.91 -42.02 49.33
CA ASN A 188 -30.08 -42.72 50.30
C ASN A 188 -29.09 -41.72 50.89
N ILE A 189 -28.95 -41.70 52.23
CA ILE A 189 -27.95 -40.92 52.94
C ILE A 189 -26.99 -41.89 53.61
N ASN A 190 -25.77 -42.02 53.07
CA ASN A 190 -24.75 -42.89 53.64
C ASN A 190 -23.80 -42.10 54.54
N GLY A 191 -23.84 -42.38 55.84
CA GLY A 191 -23.03 -41.80 56.91
C GLY A 191 -21.79 -42.63 57.29
N ASN A 192 -21.50 -43.73 56.58
CA ASN A 192 -20.20 -44.41 56.50
C ASN A 192 -19.68 -45.12 57.78
N ALA A 193 -19.84 -46.45 57.83
CA ALA A 193 -19.48 -47.29 58.99
C ALA A 193 -17.98 -47.61 59.17
N THR A 194 -17.13 -47.43 58.15
CA THR A 194 -15.79 -48.07 58.10
C THR A 194 -14.61 -47.10 57.96
N GLY A 195 -14.83 -45.81 58.23
CA GLY A 195 -13.77 -44.93 58.74
C GLY A 195 -12.87 -44.26 57.69
N SER A 196 -13.35 -44.03 56.47
CA SER A 196 -12.63 -43.20 55.47
C SER A 196 -13.54 -42.08 54.96
N GLN A 197 -13.06 -40.83 55.00
CA GLN A 197 -13.92 -39.63 55.05
C GLN A 197 -14.75 -39.33 53.79
N ARG A 198 -16.06 -39.60 53.86
CA ARG A 198 -17.18 -38.73 53.41
C ARG A 198 -18.52 -39.43 53.68
N GLY A 199 -19.57 -38.63 53.82
CA GLY A 199 -20.95 -39.10 53.70
C GLY A 199 -21.54 -38.64 52.36
N GLU A 200 -22.50 -39.39 51.84
CA GLU A 200 -23.09 -39.21 50.51
C GLU A 200 -24.62 -39.07 50.60
N VAL A 201 -25.21 -38.30 49.69
CA VAL A 201 -26.67 -38.21 49.51
C VAL A 201 -26.98 -38.54 48.05
N THR A 202 -27.32 -39.80 47.80
CA THR A 202 -27.63 -40.28 46.45
C THR A 202 -29.11 -40.09 46.18
N LEU A 203 -29.43 -39.17 45.28
CA LEU A 203 -30.75 -39.06 44.66
C LEU A 203 -30.83 -40.10 43.54
N ASN A 204 -31.95 -40.82 43.46
CA ASN A 204 -32.16 -41.93 42.52
C ASN A 204 -31.06 -43.04 42.56
N PRO A 205 -30.82 -43.69 43.70
CA PRO A 205 -29.90 -44.83 43.80
C PRO A 205 -30.42 -46.11 43.11
N GLY A 206 -31.54 -46.04 42.39
CA GLY A 206 -32.18 -47.19 41.72
C GLY A 206 -31.79 -47.38 40.25
N SER A 207 -31.08 -46.43 39.64
CA SER A 207 -30.61 -46.50 38.23
C SER A 207 -31.72 -46.70 37.20
N PHE A 208 -32.79 -45.90 37.30
CA PHE A 208 -33.85 -45.77 36.30
C PHE A 208 -34.10 -44.28 35.96
N ASP A 209 -34.66 -43.98 34.81
CA ASP A 209 -34.72 -42.59 34.33
C ASP A 209 -35.70 -41.74 35.16
N ILE A 210 -35.24 -40.57 35.64
CA ILE A 210 -36.04 -39.60 36.38
C ILE A 210 -35.61 -38.18 35.96
N ASP A 211 -36.55 -37.37 35.48
CA ASP A 211 -36.30 -35.95 35.23
C ASP A 211 -36.10 -35.19 36.55
N PHE A 212 -34.95 -34.52 36.71
CA PHE A 212 -34.70 -33.63 37.83
C PHE A 212 -35.01 -32.18 37.44
N ILE A 213 -36.18 -31.69 37.87
CA ILE A 213 -36.68 -30.35 37.52
C ILE A 213 -36.63 -29.43 38.74
N VAL A 214 -35.79 -28.39 38.68
CA VAL A 214 -35.78 -27.28 39.65
C VAL A 214 -36.70 -26.17 39.14
N GLN A 215 -37.93 -26.13 39.66
CA GLN A 215 -38.89 -25.08 39.34
C GLN A 215 -38.70 -23.85 40.25
N THR A 216 -39.03 -22.67 39.72
CA THR A 216 -39.23 -21.45 40.51
C THR A 216 -40.66 -20.94 40.28
N ALA A 217 -41.12 -19.97 41.06
CA ALA A 217 -42.53 -19.56 41.09
C ALA A 217 -43.15 -19.11 39.74
N ASN A 218 -42.33 -18.81 38.73
CA ASN A 218 -42.73 -18.18 37.46
C ASN A 218 -42.54 -19.11 36.24
N THR A 219 -43.06 -20.35 36.34
CA THR A 219 -43.36 -21.31 35.25
C THR A 219 -42.25 -21.79 34.30
N ASN A 220 -41.11 -21.11 34.15
CA ASN A 220 -39.96 -21.66 33.44
C ASN A 220 -39.10 -22.48 34.42
N ALA A 221 -38.70 -23.68 34.01
CA ALA A 221 -37.78 -24.50 34.80
C ALA A 221 -36.39 -23.83 34.83
N ALA A 222 -35.86 -23.61 36.04
CA ALA A 222 -34.55 -22.98 36.22
C ALA A 222 -33.42 -23.96 35.84
N MET A 223 -33.63 -25.24 36.12
CA MET A 223 -32.83 -26.36 35.60
C MET A 223 -33.73 -27.57 35.34
N VAL A 224 -33.54 -28.22 34.21
CA VAL A 224 -34.02 -29.56 33.89
C VAL A 224 -32.81 -30.41 33.57
N VAL A 225 -32.65 -31.54 34.25
CA VAL A 225 -31.90 -32.69 33.72
C VAL A 225 -32.94 -33.61 33.12
N ASN A 226 -32.88 -33.82 31.80
CA ASN A 226 -33.82 -34.69 31.10
C ASN A 226 -33.24 -36.11 30.98
N GLY A 227 -33.97 -37.10 31.49
CA GLY A 227 -33.51 -38.50 31.54
C GLY A 227 -33.54 -39.25 30.21
N GLU A 228 -34.30 -38.77 29.22
CA GLU A 228 -34.46 -39.44 27.92
C GLU A 228 -33.38 -39.01 26.90
N ASN A 229 -32.83 -37.79 27.03
CA ASN A 229 -31.91 -37.18 26.07
C ASN A 229 -30.51 -36.90 26.65
N ASP A 230 -30.20 -37.38 27.88
CA ASP A 230 -28.91 -37.21 28.58
C ASP A 230 -28.41 -35.74 28.63
N ASN A 231 -29.32 -34.76 28.70
CA ASN A 231 -28.99 -33.34 28.56
C ASN A 231 -29.61 -32.42 29.62
N VAL A 232 -29.04 -31.20 29.70
CA VAL A 232 -29.42 -30.18 30.70
C VAL A 232 -29.98 -28.93 30.03
N GLY A 233 -31.20 -28.55 30.42
CA GLY A 233 -31.82 -27.28 30.05
C GLY A 233 -31.79 -26.28 31.20
N LEU A 234 -31.25 -25.07 30.97
CA LEU A 234 -31.36 -23.94 31.90
C LEU A 234 -32.28 -22.88 31.29
N GLY A 235 -33.42 -22.62 31.94
CA GLY A 235 -34.46 -21.72 31.45
C GLY A 235 -35.42 -22.33 30.41
N THR A 236 -35.21 -23.59 30.00
CA THR A 236 -36.12 -24.36 29.12
C THR A 236 -36.59 -25.65 29.81
N THR A 237 -37.83 -26.06 29.55
CA THR A 237 -38.38 -27.36 29.94
C THR A 237 -38.12 -28.47 28.92
N ALA A 238 -37.70 -28.10 27.71
CA ALA A 238 -37.37 -29.02 26.62
C ALA A 238 -36.03 -28.57 26.00
N PRO A 239 -34.88 -29.02 26.55
CA PRO A 239 -33.59 -28.83 25.90
C PRO A 239 -33.51 -29.63 24.59
N ASP A 240 -33.00 -29.02 23.53
CA ASP A 240 -32.86 -29.65 22.21
C ASP A 240 -31.93 -30.88 22.29
N ALA A 241 -32.39 -32.00 21.72
CA ALA A 241 -31.69 -33.30 21.77
C ALA A 241 -30.32 -33.31 21.06
N SER A 242 -30.00 -32.30 20.24
CA SER A 242 -28.66 -32.08 19.68
C SER A 242 -27.69 -31.38 20.63
N SER A 243 -28.18 -30.87 21.78
CA SER A 243 -27.42 -30.14 22.78
C SER A 243 -27.27 -30.95 24.07
N GLN A 244 -26.09 -30.92 24.69
CA GLN A 244 -25.85 -31.46 26.04
C GLN A 244 -26.16 -30.43 27.15
N LEU A 245 -26.05 -29.14 26.81
CA LEU A 245 -26.42 -28.01 27.67
C LEU A 245 -27.07 -26.92 26.81
N GLN A 246 -28.35 -26.64 27.04
CA GLN A 246 -29.04 -25.49 26.43
C GLN A 246 -29.31 -24.40 27.46
N LEU A 247 -29.08 -23.15 27.06
CA LEU A 247 -29.48 -21.95 27.78
C LEU A 247 -30.56 -21.25 26.95
N ALA A 248 -31.71 -20.94 27.54
CA ALA A 248 -32.89 -20.43 26.82
C ALA A 248 -33.48 -19.13 27.40
N ASP A 249 -32.80 -18.51 28.35
CA ASP A 249 -33.21 -17.23 28.95
C ASP A 249 -32.81 -16.06 28.03
N PRO A 250 -33.76 -15.24 27.53
CA PRO A 250 -33.48 -14.28 26.45
C PRO A 250 -32.55 -13.13 26.87
N ASP A 251 -32.49 -12.82 28.17
CA ASP A 251 -31.77 -11.67 28.71
C ASP A 251 -30.54 -12.08 29.55
N LYS A 252 -30.09 -13.35 29.49
CA LYS A 252 -28.95 -13.87 30.28
C LYS A 252 -28.02 -14.73 29.43
N GLY A 253 -26.71 -14.59 29.66
CA GLY A 253 -25.66 -15.34 28.96
C GLY A 253 -24.84 -16.26 29.87
N LEU A 254 -24.03 -17.14 29.27
CA LEU A 254 -23.14 -18.05 30.00
C LEU A 254 -21.91 -17.31 30.56
N LEU A 255 -21.78 -17.30 31.89
CA LEU A 255 -20.55 -16.86 32.54
C LEU A 255 -19.57 -18.05 32.65
N ILE A 256 -18.80 -18.31 31.58
CA ILE A 256 -17.79 -19.38 31.57
C ILE A 256 -16.68 -19.15 32.63
N ASN A 257 -15.95 -20.22 32.95
CA ASN A 257 -14.83 -20.18 33.89
C ASN A 257 -13.83 -19.08 33.53
N LYS A 258 -13.70 -18.12 34.45
CA LYS A 258 -12.67 -17.08 34.40
C LYS A 258 -11.40 -17.59 35.07
N VAL A 259 -10.30 -17.59 34.35
CA VAL A 259 -9.04 -18.23 34.78
C VAL A 259 -7.86 -17.28 34.68
N VAL A 260 -6.78 -17.58 35.38
CA VAL A 260 -5.50 -16.86 35.31
C VAL A 260 -4.53 -17.72 34.51
N LEU A 261 -4.63 -17.69 33.17
CA LEU A 261 -3.68 -18.41 32.32
C LEU A 261 -2.27 -17.89 32.57
N SER A 262 -1.28 -18.78 32.51
CA SER A 262 0.13 -18.44 32.81
C SER A 262 1.02 -18.39 31.56
N ALA A 263 0.65 -19.12 30.51
CA ALA A 263 1.16 -19.06 29.14
C ALA A 263 0.14 -19.79 28.22
N THR A 264 0.30 -19.77 26.89
CA THR A 264 -0.57 -20.56 26.00
C THR A 264 -0.18 -22.03 26.01
N ASP A 265 1.11 -22.36 25.91
CA ASP A 265 1.65 -23.72 26.00
C ASP A 265 1.56 -24.33 27.40
N ASN A 266 1.18 -23.53 28.40
CA ASN A 266 0.91 -24.01 29.75
C ASN A 266 -0.60 -24.19 29.99
N ALA A 267 -1.01 -25.44 30.12
CA ALA A 267 -2.34 -25.83 30.59
C ALA A 267 -2.77 -25.11 31.89
N SER A 268 -1.82 -24.87 32.80
CA SER A 268 -2.03 -24.24 34.11
C SER A 268 -2.72 -22.87 34.01
N PRO A 269 -3.87 -22.68 34.69
CA PRO A 269 -4.23 -23.30 35.97
C PRO A 269 -5.09 -24.56 35.87
N ILE A 270 -5.47 -25.00 34.67
CA ILE A 270 -6.26 -26.22 34.47
C ILE A 270 -5.29 -27.36 34.19
N THR A 271 -5.32 -28.44 34.96
CA THR A 271 -4.52 -29.64 34.68
C THR A 271 -5.25 -30.53 33.67
N SER A 272 -4.57 -30.88 32.58
CA SER A 272 -5.10 -31.69 31.47
C SER A 272 -6.42 -31.16 30.86
N PRO A 273 -6.46 -29.89 30.40
CA PRO A 273 -7.61 -29.34 29.68
C PRO A 273 -7.89 -30.16 28.41
N ALA A 274 -9.16 -30.45 28.16
CA ALA A 274 -9.58 -31.14 26.95
C ALA A 274 -9.43 -30.21 25.73
N THR A 275 -9.14 -30.77 24.55
CA THR A 275 -9.26 -30.03 23.28
C THR A 275 -10.67 -29.45 23.14
N GLY A 276 -10.77 -28.17 22.81
CA GLY A 276 -12.03 -27.42 22.75
C GLY A 276 -12.46 -26.77 24.06
N LEU A 277 -11.79 -27.03 25.20
CA LEU A 277 -12.16 -26.40 26.47
C LEU A 277 -12.00 -24.88 26.38
N MET A 278 -13.10 -24.16 26.59
CA MET A 278 -13.13 -22.69 26.57
C MET A 278 -12.95 -22.08 27.96
N VAL A 279 -12.21 -20.99 28.04
CA VAL A 279 -12.04 -20.16 29.23
C VAL A 279 -12.04 -18.67 28.88
N TYR A 280 -12.41 -17.83 29.84
CA TYR A 280 -12.08 -16.41 29.78
C TYR A 280 -10.83 -16.16 30.62
N ASN A 281 -9.70 -15.89 29.99
CA ASN A 281 -8.50 -15.49 30.70
C ASN A 281 -8.69 -14.09 31.32
N LEU A 282 -8.19 -13.91 32.55
CA LEU A 282 -8.33 -12.69 33.35
C LEU A 282 -7.13 -11.76 33.28
N VAL A 283 -5.95 -12.26 32.91
CA VAL A 283 -4.66 -11.56 33.08
C VAL A 283 -3.82 -11.56 31.81
N SER A 284 -2.87 -10.62 31.73
CA SER A 284 -1.72 -10.79 30.84
C SER A 284 -0.62 -11.58 31.55
N ALA A 285 -0.10 -12.65 30.94
CA ALA A 285 0.95 -13.50 31.50
C ALA A 285 1.77 -14.20 30.41
N GLY A 286 2.83 -14.92 30.81
CA GLY A 286 3.77 -15.56 29.91
C GLY A 286 4.70 -14.55 29.21
N SER A 287 5.46 -15.01 28.22
CA SER A 287 6.26 -14.13 27.35
C SER A 287 6.58 -14.81 26.02
N GLY A 288 6.83 -14.01 24.97
CA GLY A 288 7.07 -14.54 23.62
C GLY A 288 5.80 -15.06 22.95
N ALA A 289 5.95 -16.05 22.06
CA ALA A 289 4.86 -16.59 21.25
C ALA A 289 3.76 -17.31 22.07
N THR A 290 4.01 -17.59 23.35
CA THR A 290 3.06 -18.22 24.27
C THR A 290 2.59 -17.28 25.38
N ALA A 291 2.70 -15.97 25.18
CA ALA A 291 2.03 -14.99 26.04
C ALA A 291 0.50 -15.05 25.89
N VAL A 292 -0.21 -14.82 26.99
CA VAL A 292 -1.68 -14.76 27.08
C VAL A 292 -2.11 -13.36 27.53
N SER A 293 -3.31 -12.93 27.14
CA SER A 293 -3.95 -11.66 27.53
C SER A 293 -5.38 -11.90 28.02
N PRO A 294 -6.05 -10.94 28.68
CA PRO A 294 -7.45 -11.11 29.06
C PRO A 294 -8.36 -11.25 27.83
N GLY A 295 -9.23 -12.27 27.81
CA GLY A 295 -10.07 -12.58 26.65
C GLY A 295 -10.48 -14.05 26.58
N PHE A 296 -11.21 -14.43 25.53
CA PHE A 296 -11.64 -15.82 25.31
C PHE A 296 -10.54 -16.66 24.66
N TYR A 297 -10.27 -17.83 25.24
CA TYR A 297 -9.30 -18.82 24.75
C TYR A 297 -9.93 -20.21 24.71
N SER A 298 -9.52 -21.04 23.75
CA SER A 298 -9.80 -22.48 23.71
C SER A 298 -8.50 -23.29 23.72
N TRP A 299 -8.45 -24.40 24.46
CA TRP A 299 -7.30 -25.31 24.40
C TRP A 299 -7.35 -26.15 23.12
N ASP A 300 -6.29 -26.19 22.32
CA ASP A 300 -6.24 -26.97 21.07
C ASP A 300 -5.85 -28.45 21.27
N GLY A 301 -5.40 -28.81 22.47
CA GLY A 301 -4.79 -30.11 22.79
C GLY A 301 -3.34 -29.97 23.25
N SER A 302 -2.69 -28.86 22.90
CA SER A 302 -1.29 -28.54 23.20
C SER A 302 -1.08 -27.11 23.71
N ALA A 303 -1.94 -26.15 23.35
CA ALA A 303 -1.87 -24.76 23.79
C ALA A 303 -3.25 -24.06 23.83
N TRP A 304 -3.36 -22.97 24.60
CA TRP A 304 -4.51 -22.06 24.60
C TRP A 304 -4.46 -21.10 23.40
N VAL A 305 -5.49 -21.12 22.55
CA VAL A 305 -5.61 -20.30 21.35
C VAL A 305 -6.69 -19.22 21.55
N PRO A 306 -6.42 -17.93 21.28
CA PRO A 306 -7.42 -16.87 21.43
C PRO A 306 -8.47 -16.90 20.30
N PHE A 307 -9.66 -16.35 20.59
CA PHE A 307 -10.82 -16.43 19.69
C PHE A 307 -10.78 -15.53 18.44
N VAL A 308 -10.15 -14.34 18.49
CA VAL A 308 -10.08 -13.42 17.33
C VAL A 308 -8.85 -13.75 16.48
N ARG A 309 -9.05 -13.95 15.17
CA ARG A 309 -8.01 -14.49 14.26
C ARG A 309 -7.96 -13.87 12.85
N SER A 310 -8.91 -12.99 12.51
CA SER A 310 -8.97 -12.28 11.21
C SER A 310 -8.76 -10.77 11.39
N ILE A 311 -8.72 -10.03 10.28
CA ILE A 311 -8.37 -8.60 10.26
C ILE A 311 -9.60 -7.69 10.12
N ASP A 312 -10.74 -8.27 9.77
CA ASP A 312 -12.00 -7.59 9.46
C ASP A 312 -13.06 -7.70 10.57
N ASP A 313 -12.78 -8.47 11.62
CA ASP A 313 -13.45 -8.43 12.93
C ASP A 313 -12.99 -7.25 13.82
N LEU A 314 -12.10 -6.39 13.30
CA LEU A 314 -11.55 -5.22 13.99
C LEU A 314 -12.43 -3.98 13.74
N SER A 315 -12.95 -3.37 14.80
CA SER A 315 -13.91 -2.24 14.70
C SER A 315 -13.31 -0.91 14.22
N ASP A 316 -11.98 -0.83 14.09
CA ASP A 316 -11.24 0.29 13.50
C ASP A 316 -10.84 0.05 12.03
N ALA A 317 -11.01 -1.18 11.53
CA ALA A 317 -10.58 -1.59 10.19
C ALA A 317 -11.57 -1.33 9.05
N ARG A 318 -12.74 -0.72 9.34
CA ARG A 318 -13.73 -0.28 8.34
C ARG A 318 -14.31 1.07 8.73
N SER A 319 -14.45 2.00 7.77
CA SER A 319 -15.14 3.30 8.00
C SER A 319 -16.66 3.27 7.74
N ASP A 320 -17.19 2.21 7.13
CA ASP A 320 -18.62 2.11 6.80
C ASP A 320 -19.48 1.97 8.07
N VAL A 321 -20.24 3.03 8.35
CA VAL A 321 -21.27 3.11 9.37
C VAL A 321 -22.68 3.28 8.78
N ASP A 322 -22.83 3.27 7.45
CA ASP A 322 -24.13 3.30 6.76
C ASP A 322 -24.69 1.88 6.50
N GLY A 323 -23.82 0.88 6.55
CA GLY A 323 -24.15 -0.55 6.46
C GLY A 323 -24.17 -1.10 5.03
N SER A 324 -23.70 -0.33 4.04
CA SER A 324 -23.62 -0.77 2.65
C SER A 324 -22.18 -1.12 2.24
N ASN A 325 -21.93 -2.42 2.07
CA ASN A 325 -20.67 -3.02 1.61
C ASN A 325 -20.28 -2.62 0.16
N ASN A 326 -20.15 -1.32 -0.14
CA ASN A 326 -19.95 -0.77 -1.48
C ASN A 326 -18.58 -0.08 -1.67
N GLY A 327 -17.93 0.36 -0.58
CA GLY A 327 -16.66 1.08 -0.70
C GLY A 327 -16.03 1.58 0.61
N SER A 328 -16.12 0.83 1.71
CA SER A 328 -15.53 1.21 3.00
C SER A 328 -14.01 1.48 2.89
N SER A 329 -13.50 2.47 3.63
CA SER A 329 -12.05 2.59 3.86
C SER A 329 -11.55 1.49 4.81
N VAL A 330 -10.28 1.11 4.69
CA VAL A 330 -9.59 0.14 5.56
C VAL A 330 -8.40 0.81 6.24
N PHE A 331 -8.34 0.79 7.57
CA PHE A 331 -7.31 1.46 8.35
C PHE A 331 -6.65 0.52 9.37
N PHE A 332 -5.33 0.57 9.49
CA PHE A 332 -4.55 -0.26 10.41
C PHE A 332 -3.47 0.52 11.15
N GLY A 333 -3.71 0.79 12.44
CA GLY A 333 -2.75 1.39 13.36
C GLY A 333 -3.24 2.69 14.00
N ILE A 334 -2.60 3.06 15.10
CA ILE A 334 -2.99 4.23 15.92
C ILE A 334 -3.04 5.50 15.06
N ASP A 335 -4.16 6.22 15.17
CA ASP A 335 -4.50 7.43 14.41
C ASP A 335 -4.53 7.23 12.87
N SER A 336 -4.58 5.99 12.36
CA SER A 336 -4.84 5.73 10.93
C SER A 336 -6.29 6.05 10.61
N GLY A 337 -6.55 6.86 9.57
CA GLY A 337 -7.92 7.26 9.21
C GLY A 337 -8.65 8.13 10.26
N ALA A 338 -7.93 8.76 11.19
CA ALA A 338 -8.52 9.42 12.37
C ALA A 338 -9.49 10.59 12.09
N SER A 339 -9.57 11.06 10.84
CA SER A 339 -10.60 11.97 10.33
C SER A 339 -11.06 11.54 8.92
N ASP A 340 -11.28 10.25 8.71
CA ASP A 340 -12.23 9.76 7.69
C ASP A 340 -13.64 10.23 8.09
N ASP A 341 -14.47 10.55 7.10
CA ASP A 341 -15.80 11.15 7.31
C ASP A 341 -16.94 10.13 7.43
N GLY A 342 -16.62 8.83 7.41
CA GLY A 342 -17.59 7.73 7.49
C GLY A 342 -18.30 7.46 6.16
N THR A 343 -17.83 8.06 5.06
CA THR A 343 -18.37 7.80 3.71
C THR A 343 -17.55 6.74 2.97
N ASN A 344 -18.06 6.31 1.80
CA ASN A 344 -17.50 5.19 1.03
C ASN A 344 -16.26 5.59 0.18
N ASN A 345 -15.24 6.09 0.89
CA ASN A 345 -14.00 6.66 0.36
C ASN A 345 -13.02 5.63 -0.23
N LYS A 346 -13.14 4.33 0.05
CA LYS A 346 -12.28 3.26 -0.51
C LYS A 346 -10.78 3.45 -0.23
N ASN A 347 -10.43 4.09 0.87
CA ASN A 347 -9.04 4.32 1.26
C ASN A 347 -8.38 3.07 1.88
N VAL A 348 -7.06 2.99 1.86
CA VAL A 348 -6.26 1.98 2.56
C VAL A 348 -5.14 2.67 3.34
N GLY A 349 -5.23 2.76 4.66
CA GLY A 349 -4.19 3.32 5.53
C GLY A 349 -3.53 2.25 6.40
N ILE A 350 -2.19 2.20 6.42
CA ILE A 350 -1.41 1.26 7.23
C ILE A 350 -0.24 1.98 7.92
N GLY A 351 -0.29 2.05 9.25
CA GLY A 351 0.76 2.61 10.10
C GLY A 351 0.32 3.87 10.85
N TYR A 352 1.11 4.23 11.87
CA TYR A 352 0.83 5.38 12.76
C TYR A 352 0.60 6.67 11.97
N GLN A 353 -0.55 7.32 12.20
CA GLN A 353 -0.95 8.57 11.54
C GLN A 353 -0.91 8.50 10.00
N SER A 354 -1.28 7.35 9.42
CA SER A 354 -1.54 7.25 7.97
C SER A 354 -2.93 7.77 7.62
N LEU A 355 -3.07 8.62 6.61
CA LEU A 355 -4.36 9.22 6.20
C LEU A 355 -5.14 9.88 7.35
N VAL A 356 -4.48 10.68 8.19
CA VAL A 356 -5.14 11.37 9.34
C VAL A 356 -6.33 12.23 8.87
N SER A 357 -6.25 12.84 7.69
CA SER A 357 -7.39 13.47 7.01
C SER A 357 -7.85 12.56 5.88
N GLY A 358 -8.98 11.86 6.09
CA GLY A 358 -9.46 10.78 5.22
C GLY A 358 -10.50 11.20 4.17
N ALA A 359 -10.91 12.47 4.15
CA ALA A 359 -11.98 13.01 3.30
C ALA A 359 -11.62 13.17 1.80
N GLY A 360 -10.88 12.21 1.23
CA GLY A 360 -10.55 12.10 -0.19
C GLY A 360 -10.51 10.63 -0.59
N GLU A 361 -10.95 10.30 -1.81
CA GLU A 361 -11.26 8.92 -2.18
C GLU A 361 -10.08 8.15 -2.80
N ASN A 362 -10.12 6.81 -2.71
CA ASN A 362 -9.28 5.85 -3.42
C ASN A 362 -7.76 6.03 -3.15
N ASN A 363 -7.38 6.51 -1.96
CA ASN A 363 -5.99 6.70 -1.56
C ASN A 363 -5.42 5.45 -0.89
N THR A 364 -4.16 5.11 -1.16
CA THR A 364 -3.40 4.05 -0.46
C THR A 364 -2.21 4.69 0.26
N ALA A 365 -2.09 4.51 1.58
CA ALA A 365 -1.01 5.05 2.40
C ALA A 365 -0.41 3.98 3.31
N ILE A 366 0.89 3.74 3.22
CA ILE A 366 1.59 2.69 3.96
C ILE A 366 2.87 3.26 4.57
N GLY A 367 2.85 3.54 5.87
CA GLY A 367 4.01 4.03 6.63
C GLY A 367 3.66 5.11 7.65
N TYR A 368 4.60 5.38 8.56
CA TYR A 368 4.51 6.44 9.57
C TYR A 368 4.26 7.82 8.91
N GLN A 369 3.15 8.46 9.25
CA GLN A 369 2.73 9.77 8.73
C GLN A 369 2.60 9.85 7.19
N SER A 370 2.31 8.71 6.54
CA SER A 370 2.04 8.66 5.10
C SER A 370 0.67 9.28 4.77
N ALA A 371 0.61 10.17 3.78
CA ALA A 371 -0.58 10.94 3.37
C ALA A 371 -1.28 11.65 4.55
N GLY A 372 -0.52 12.16 5.53
CA GLY A 372 -1.04 12.67 6.79
C GLY A 372 -1.97 13.90 6.76
N SER A 373 -2.33 14.48 5.60
CA SER A 373 -3.11 15.73 5.53
C SER A 373 -4.10 15.82 4.34
N THR A 374 -4.47 14.70 3.71
CA THR A 374 -5.25 14.59 2.45
C THR A 374 -6.72 15.03 2.52
N ALA A 375 -6.95 16.30 2.83
CA ALA A 375 -8.24 16.97 2.89
C ALA A 375 -8.86 17.22 1.49
N GLY A 376 -9.25 16.15 0.80
CA GLY A 376 -9.90 16.15 -0.52
C GLY A 376 -9.04 15.58 -1.65
N GLY A 377 -7.73 15.41 -1.44
CA GLY A 377 -6.84 14.75 -2.40
C GLY A 377 -7.22 13.28 -2.62
N SER A 378 -7.48 12.89 -3.87
CA SER A 378 -8.02 11.58 -4.25
C SER A 378 -7.12 10.83 -5.24
N GLY A 379 -7.15 9.49 -5.18
CA GLY A 379 -6.41 8.60 -6.09
C GLY A 379 -4.91 8.53 -5.85
N ASN A 380 -4.42 8.91 -4.66
CA ASN A 380 -2.99 8.98 -4.36
C ASN A 380 -2.45 7.67 -3.76
N THR A 381 -1.21 7.31 -4.09
CA THR A 381 -0.43 6.23 -3.45
C THR A 381 0.74 6.82 -2.68
N ALA A 382 0.89 6.50 -1.39
CA ALA A 382 1.86 7.07 -0.46
C ALA A 382 2.56 5.97 0.37
N ILE A 383 3.67 5.42 -0.12
CA ILE A 383 4.36 4.29 0.53
C ILE A 383 5.72 4.73 1.07
N GLY A 384 5.85 4.78 2.39
CA GLY A 384 7.06 5.19 3.11
C GLY A 384 6.78 6.21 4.21
N LYS A 385 7.74 6.35 5.14
CA LYS A 385 7.66 7.39 6.18
C LYS A 385 7.63 8.78 5.52
N GLY A 386 6.67 9.62 5.90
CA GLY A 386 6.61 11.01 5.44
C GLY A 386 6.23 11.18 3.96
N ALA A 387 5.80 10.12 3.26
CA ALA A 387 5.35 10.24 1.87
C ALA A 387 4.03 11.02 1.81
N LEU A 388 3.90 12.00 0.90
CA LEU A 388 2.68 12.80 0.68
C LEU A 388 2.11 13.55 1.92
N THR A 389 2.89 13.73 3.00
CA THR A 389 2.36 14.18 4.30
C THR A 389 1.64 15.53 4.29
N SER A 390 2.09 16.52 3.51
CA SER A 390 1.46 17.85 3.43
C SER A 390 0.39 17.99 2.34
N ASN A 391 0.08 16.94 1.59
CA ASN A 391 -0.88 17.04 0.47
C ASN A 391 -2.28 17.32 0.99
N THR A 392 -2.90 18.42 0.56
CA THR A 392 -4.27 18.77 0.94
C THR A 392 -5.25 18.35 -0.16
N SER A 393 -5.03 18.81 -1.40
CA SER A 393 -5.99 18.64 -2.51
C SER A 393 -5.35 18.14 -3.82
N GLY A 394 -4.09 17.72 -3.80
CA GLY A 394 -3.44 17.07 -4.93
C GLY A 394 -4.00 15.67 -5.21
N ASN A 395 -4.27 15.39 -6.49
CA ASN A 395 -4.90 14.15 -6.95
C ASN A 395 -3.94 13.28 -7.79
N ASN A 396 -4.17 11.97 -7.82
CA ASN A 396 -3.50 11.00 -8.70
C ASN A 396 -1.95 10.97 -8.58
N ASN A 397 -1.38 11.26 -7.41
CA ASN A 397 0.06 11.19 -7.19
C ASN A 397 0.52 9.81 -6.69
N THR A 398 1.69 9.34 -7.13
CA THR A 398 2.34 8.11 -6.62
C THR A 398 3.67 8.46 -5.96
N ALA A 399 3.68 8.57 -4.63
CA ALA A 399 4.86 8.83 -3.82
C ALA A 399 5.34 7.53 -3.11
N ILE A 400 6.54 7.06 -3.43
CA ILE A 400 7.12 5.83 -2.88
C ILE A 400 8.55 6.11 -2.39
N GLY A 401 8.72 6.29 -1.08
CA GLY A 401 10.01 6.54 -0.44
C GLY A 401 9.91 7.38 0.83
N LEU A 402 11.03 7.50 1.55
CA LEU A 402 11.15 8.43 2.68
C LEU A 402 10.97 9.87 2.17
N ASN A 403 9.99 10.59 2.71
CA ASN A 403 9.64 11.97 2.35
C ASN A 403 9.29 12.20 0.86
N ALA A 404 8.90 11.16 0.11
CA ALA A 404 8.53 11.33 -1.28
C ALA A 404 7.32 12.28 -1.40
N LEU A 405 7.44 13.33 -2.21
CA LEU A 405 6.42 14.38 -2.40
C LEU A 405 5.95 15.08 -1.09
N SER A 406 6.77 15.09 -0.02
CA SER A 406 6.32 15.41 1.34
C SER A 406 5.72 16.81 1.56
N SER A 407 6.22 17.85 0.87
CA SER A 407 5.82 19.26 1.08
C SER A 407 4.78 19.78 0.08
N SER A 408 4.35 18.95 -0.87
CA SER A 408 3.31 19.30 -1.84
C SER A 408 1.98 19.52 -1.15
N THR A 409 1.24 20.59 -1.47
CA THR A 409 -0.14 20.79 -0.99
C THR A 409 -1.20 20.59 -2.07
N THR A 410 -0.95 21.03 -3.31
CA THR A 410 -1.93 21.01 -4.41
C THR A 410 -1.48 20.27 -5.68
N SER A 411 -0.26 19.74 -5.70
CA SER A 411 0.36 19.09 -6.87
C SER A 411 -0.45 17.88 -7.35
N GLY A 412 -0.70 17.75 -8.66
CA GLY A 412 -1.48 16.65 -9.23
C GLY A 412 -0.74 15.83 -10.29
N GLY A 413 -1.00 14.52 -10.31
CA GLY A 413 -0.53 13.60 -11.35
C GLY A 413 0.97 13.30 -11.35
N ASN A 414 1.66 13.44 -10.21
CA ASN A 414 3.11 13.25 -10.14
C ASN A 414 3.50 11.84 -9.65
N ILE A 415 4.59 11.27 -10.18
CA ILE A 415 5.17 9.99 -9.75
C ILE A 415 6.53 10.28 -9.11
N ALA A 416 6.65 10.16 -7.78
CA ALA A 416 7.88 10.39 -7.02
C ALA A 416 8.35 9.11 -6.32
N ILE A 417 9.35 8.42 -6.88
CA ILE A 417 9.85 7.13 -6.39
C ILE A 417 11.32 7.27 -5.96
N GLY A 418 11.57 7.37 -4.66
CA GLY A 418 12.89 7.51 -4.08
C GLY A 418 12.89 8.27 -2.74
N LYS A 419 13.99 8.22 -2.00
CA LYS A 419 14.19 9.09 -0.84
C LYS A 419 14.28 10.55 -1.29
N ASP A 420 13.53 11.42 -0.64
CA ASP A 420 13.47 12.86 -0.87
C ASP A 420 13.18 13.24 -2.35
N ALA A 421 12.54 12.35 -3.11
CA ALA A 421 12.10 12.60 -4.48
C ALA A 421 10.94 13.60 -4.47
N MET A 422 11.10 14.74 -5.16
CA MET A 422 10.16 15.87 -5.13
C MET A 422 9.75 16.35 -3.73
N SER A 423 10.57 16.11 -2.69
CA SER A 423 10.17 16.32 -1.29
C SER A 423 9.84 17.78 -0.95
N SER A 424 10.48 18.74 -1.62
CA SER A 424 10.25 20.18 -1.44
C SER A 424 9.44 20.78 -2.60
N SER A 425 8.83 19.96 -3.45
CA SER A 425 7.99 20.44 -4.55
C SER A 425 6.64 20.96 -4.07
N ASN A 426 6.08 21.97 -4.74
CA ASN A 426 4.72 22.41 -4.49
C ASN A 426 4.07 23.06 -5.72
N GLY A 427 2.82 22.69 -6.01
CA GLY A 427 2.04 23.16 -7.15
C GLY A 427 2.40 22.53 -8.50
N ALA A 428 3.56 21.87 -8.60
CA ALA A 428 4.05 21.23 -9.82
C ALA A 428 3.19 20.02 -10.23
N THR A 429 2.95 19.81 -11.52
CA THR A 429 2.03 18.77 -12.02
C THR A 429 2.63 17.91 -13.14
N ALA A 430 2.08 16.69 -13.29
CA ALA A 430 2.44 15.74 -14.34
C ALA A 430 3.93 15.34 -14.42
N ASN A 431 4.68 15.45 -13.32
CA ASN A 431 6.10 15.11 -13.29
C ASN A 431 6.36 13.64 -12.92
N VAL A 432 7.48 13.08 -13.40
CA VAL A 432 7.99 11.75 -13.05
C VAL A 432 9.41 11.88 -12.49
N ALA A 433 9.58 11.63 -11.20
CA ALA A 433 10.85 11.73 -10.47
C ALA A 433 11.22 10.38 -9.86
N ILE A 434 12.21 9.68 -10.41
CA ILE A 434 12.61 8.33 -9.98
C ILE A 434 14.09 8.30 -9.60
N GLY A 435 14.37 8.30 -8.30
CA GLY A 435 15.71 8.30 -7.72
C GLY A 435 15.84 9.22 -6.51
N THR A 436 16.90 9.01 -5.71
CA THR A 436 17.17 9.85 -4.53
C THR A 436 17.39 11.30 -4.93
N ASN A 437 16.67 12.23 -4.28
CA ASN A 437 16.64 13.67 -4.61
C ASN A 437 16.29 14.01 -6.07
N ALA A 438 15.57 13.13 -6.79
CA ALA A 438 15.10 13.47 -8.13
C ALA A 438 14.06 14.62 -8.05
N LEU A 439 14.23 15.66 -8.88
CA LEU A 439 13.32 16.81 -9.01
C LEU A 439 12.95 17.47 -7.66
N GLN A 440 13.90 17.60 -6.74
CA GLN A 440 13.64 17.84 -5.32
C GLN A 440 12.83 19.13 -5.01
N VAL A 441 13.00 20.21 -5.77
CA VAL A 441 12.54 21.57 -5.41
C VAL A 441 11.52 22.21 -6.39
N SER A 442 10.86 21.42 -7.23
CA SER A 442 10.02 21.93 -8.33
C SER A 442 8.79 22.70 -7.85
N THR A 443 8.63 23.93 -8.33
CA THR A 443 7.54 24.86 -7.99
C THR A 443 6.43 24.85 -9.05
N THR A 444 5.40 25.67 -8.86
CA THR A 444 4.12 25.66 -9.61
C THR A 444 4.24 25.61 -11.13
N ASP A 445 5.25 26.25 -11.72
CA ASP A 445 5.43 26.29 -13.18
C ASP A 445 6.26 25.10 -13.73
N GLY A 446 6.99 24.39 -12.86
CA GLY A 446 7.86 23.26 -13.19
C GLY A 446 7.09 21.97 -13.48
N ASN A 447 6.35 21.97 -14.58
CA ASN A 447 5.40 20.92 -14.97
C ASN A 447 5.96 19.97 -16.05
N THR A 448 5.42 18.75 -16.11
CA THR A 448 5.65 17.77 -17.19
C THR A 448 7.13 17.37 -17.37
N ASN A 449 7.90 17.31 -16.28
CA ASN A 449 9.31 16.89 -16.32
C ASN A 449 9.48 15.38 -16.00
N ILE A 450 10.47 14.73 -16.62
CA ILE A 450 10.82 13.31 -16.38
C ILE A 450 12.26 13.22 -15.89
N ALA A 451 12.48 13.19 -14.57
CA ALA A 451 13.78 13.08 -13.91
C ALA A 451 14.02 11.65 -13.38
N MET A 452 14.80 10.84 -14.10
CA MET A 452 15.16 9.47 -13.67
C MET A 452 16.65 9.35 -13.40
N GLY A 453 17.02 9.23 -12.12
CA GLY A 453 18.39 9.09 -11.65
C GLY A 453 18.66 9.91 -10.38
N SER A 454 19.64 9.47 -9.59
CA SER A 454 20.03 10.17 -8.35
C SER A 454 20.49 11.61 -8.65
N ASN A 455 19.87 12.59 -7.98
CA ASN A 455 20.05 14.03 -8.19
C ASN A 455 19.79 14.50 -9.65
N SER A 456 18.97 13.78 -10.43
CA SER A 456 18.46 14.28 -11.70
C SER A 456 17.51 15.45 -11.45
N MET A 457 17.69 16.56 -12.18
CA MET A 457 16.93 17.81 -12.02
C MET A 457 16.87 18.34 -10.57
N LEU A 458 17.94 18.14 -9.79
CA LEU A 458 17.98 18.45 -8.35
C LEU A 458 17.52 19.87 -8.00
N ALA A 459 17.96 20.88 -8.77
CA ALA A 459 17.71 22.30 -8.50
C ALA A 459 16.51 22.90 -9.25
N ASN A 460 15.78 22.11 -10.04
CA ASN A 460 14.75 22.62 -10.93
C ASN A 460 13.56 23.19 -10.15
N THR A 461 13.29 24.49 -10.35
CA THR A 461 12.15 25.19 -9.75
C THR A 461 11.03 25.33 -10.78
N THR A 462 11.17 26.22 -11.76
CA THR A 462 10.12 26.52 -12.76
C THR A 462 10.34 25.87 -14.13
N GLY A 463 11.50 25.24 -14.35
CA GLY A 463 11.78 24.55 -15.62
C GLY A 463 10.78 23.44 -15.92
N SER A 464 10.23 23.42 -17.14
CA SER A 464 9.13 22.53 -17.55
C SER A 464 9.44 21.76 -18.84
N GLN A 465 8.72 20.64 -19.06
CA GLN A 465 8.84 19.79 -20.24
C GLN A 465 10.26 19.22 -20.49
N ASN A 466 11.06 19.07 -19.43
CA ASN A 466 12.40 18.50 -19.52
C ASN A 466 12.39 16.97 -19.33
N VAL A 467 13.28 16.25 -20.03
CA VAL A 467 13.50 14.81 -19.90
C VAL A 467 14.96 14.57 -19.49
N ALA A 468 15.20 14.10 -18.28
CA ALA A 468 16.50 13.98 -17.63
C ALA A 468 16.74 12.54 -17.15
N LEU A 469 17.42 11.73 -17.97
CA LEU A 469 17.59 10.29 -17.78
C LEU A 469 19.06 9.95 -17.50
N GLY A 470 19.43 9.86 -16.23
CA GLY A 470 20.77 9.53 -15.76
C GLY A 470 21.15 10.27 -14.47
N VAL A 471 22.15 9.76 -13.75
CA VAL A 471 22.66 10.38 -12.52
C VAL A 471 23.13 11.81 -12.81
N SER A 472 22.57 12.78 -12.05
CA SER A 472 22.91 14.21 -12.14
C SER A 472 22.81 14.79 -13.56
N THR A 473 21.81 14.35 -14.33
CA THR A 473 21.32 15.03 -15.55
C THR A 473 20.58 16.31 -15.17
N LEU A 474 20.79 17.40 -15.93
CA LEU A 474 20.17 18.72 -15.69
C LEU A 474 20.21 19.18 -14.21
N ARG A 475 21.31 18.84 -13.48
CA ARG A 475 21.35 18.90 -12.01
C ARG A 475 21.15 20.32 -11.48
N GLU A 476 21.79 21.32 -12.08
CA GLU A 476 21.63 22.73 -11.68
C GLU A 476 20.57 23.49 -12.48
N ASN A 477 19.74 22.83 -13.31
CA ASN A 477 18.70 23.52 -14.06
C ASN A 477 17.76 24.20 -13.08
N LEU A 478 17.48 25.49 -13.26
CA LEU A 478 16.59 26.27 -12.41
C LEU A 478 15.27 26.52 -13.13
N THR A 479 15.36 27.17 -14.29
CA THR A 479 14.23 27.70 -15.05
C THR A 479 14.16 27.17 -16.49
N GLY A 480 15.23 26.53 -16.99
CA GLY A 480 15.32 26.03 -18.35
C GLY A 480 14.27 24.97 -18.70
N GLY A 481 13.76 25.00 -19.93
CA GLY A 481 12.64 24.15 -20.37
C GLY A 481 12.87 23.41 -21.69
N ASN A 482 12.00 22.43 -21.98
CA ASN A 482 12.02 21.65 -23.22
C ASN A 482 13.34 20.89 -23.50
N ASN A 483 14.19 20.63 -22.49
CA ASN A 483 15.49 19.99 -22.68
C ASN A 483 15.42 18.47 -22.56
N MET A 484 16.09 17.74 -23.44
CA MET A 484 16.30 16.29 -23.36
C MET A 484 17.77 15.97 -23.01
N ALA A 485 18.01 15.42 -21.82
CA ALA A 485 19.32 15.02 -21.32
C ALA A 485 19.34 13.51 -20.98
N LEU A 486 20.00 12.70 -21.80
CA LEU A 486 20.15 11.25 -21.60
C LEU A 486 21.64 10.90 -21.41
N GLY A 487 21.97 10.25 -20.30
CA GLY A 487 23.33 9.85 -19.93
C GLY A 487 23.88 10.60 -18.71
N VAL A 488 24.85 9.99 -18.01
CA VAL A 488 25.38 10.54 -16.76
C VAL A 488 26.06 11.90 -16.99
N TYR A 489 25.67 12.88 -16.16
CA TYR A 489 26.10 14.29 -16.22
C TYR A 489 25.83 15.04 -17.55
N SER A 490 24.87 14.59 -18.38
CA SER A 490 24.41 15.37 -19.54
C SER A 490 23.69 16.66 -19.10
N LEU A 491 24.01 17.80 -19.72
CA LEU A 491 23.50 19.15 -19.37
C LEU A 491 23.63 19.51 -17.87
N ARG A 492 24.60 18.93 -17.15
CA ARG A 492 24.69 19.02 -15.68
C ARG A 492 24.63 20.45 -15.14
N TRP A 493 25.43 21.35 -15.73
CA TRP A 493 25.64 22.72 -15.23
C TRP A 493 24.72 23.77 -15.89
N SER A 494 23.78 23.37 -16.74
CA SER A 494 22.83 24.29 -17.36
C SER A 494 21.87 24.81 -16.29
N THR A 495 21.65 26.13 -16.26
CA THR A 495 20.74 26.79 -15.30
C THR A 495 19.46 27.31 -15.97
N GLU A 496 19.57 27.83 -17.19
CA GLU A 496 18.47 28.49 -17.94
C GLU A 496 18.28 27.97 -19.38
N GLY A 497 19.07 26.98 -19.82
CA GLY A 497 19.07 26.52 -21.21
C GLY A 497 17.71 26.01 -21.67
N GLU A 498 17.38 26.17 -22.96
CA GLU A 498 16.07 25.81 -23.51
C GLU A 498 16.19 25.05 -24.84
N GLY A 499 15.41 23.98 -24.98
CA GLY A 499 15.30 23.19 -26.22
C GLY A 499 16.53 22.36 -26.55
N HIS A 500 17.44 22.11 -25.60
CA HIS A 500 18.65 21.34 -25.86
C HIS A 500 18.41 19.83 -25.96
N THR A 501 19.16 19.14 -26.82
CA THR A 501 19.17 17.66 -26.90
C THR A 501 20.58 17.14 -26.61
N ALA A 502 20.82 16.60 -25.42
CA ALA A 502 22.12 16.07 -24.97
C ALA A 502 22.04 14.56 -24.70
N VAL A 503 22.48 13.74 -25.67
CA VAL A 503 22.40 12.27 -25.63
C VAL A 503 23.79 11.64 -25.63
N GLY A 504 24.20 11.14 -24.47
CA GLY A 504 25.50 10.50 -24.23
C GLY A 504 26.22 11.10 -23.02
N PRO A 505 27.03 10.33 -22.26
CA PRO A 505 27.61 10.82 -21.01
C PRO A 505 28.46 12.07 -21.23
N TYR A 506 28.27 13.07 -20.36
CA TYR A 506 28.92 14.40 -20.42
C TYR A 506 28.62 15.23 -21.70
N ALA A 507 27.57 14.93 -22.46
CA ALA A 507 27.09 15.80 -23.54
C ALA A 507 26.59 17.15 -22.95
N LEU A 508 26.99 18.29 -23.54
CA LEU A 508 26.68 19.65 -23.04
C LEU A 508 26.95 19.85 -21.53
N ASN A 509 27.95 19.14 -20.97
CA ASN A 509 28.14 19.06 -19.52
C ASN A 509 28.35 20.41 -18.83
N LYS A 510 29.19 21.27 -19.41
CA LYS A 510 29.58 22.59 -18.86
C LYS A 510 28.82 23.76 -19.48
N TYR A 511 27.76 23.50 -20.23
CA TYR A 511 26.88 24.56 -20.68
C TYR A 511 26.25 25.23 -19.45
N VAL A 512 26.42 26.55 -19.34
CA VAL A 512 25.84 27.42 -18.29
C VAL A 512 24.96 28.51 -18.96
N GLY A 513 24.86 28.50 -20.29
CA GLY A 513 24.40 29.63 -21.09
C GLY A 513 22.99 30.12 -20.71
N PRO A 514 22.76 31.45 -20.78
CA PRO A 514 21.48 32.06 -20.48
C PRO A 514 20.36 31.58 -21.41
N SER A 515 19.12 31.87 -21.03
CA SER A 515 17.90 31.52 -21.77
C SER A 515 17.81 32.04 -23.23
N THR A 516 18.77 32.85 -23.71
CA THR A 516 18.90 33.23 -25.12
C THR A 516 19.51 32.13 -26.01
N ASP A 517 20.36 31.27 -25.45
CA ASP A 517 21.35 30.48 -26.18
C ASP A 517 20.80 29.08 -26.58
N LYS A 518 19.61 29.06 -27.19
CA LYS A 518 18.72 27.89 -27.29
C LYS A 518 19.17 26.79 -28.29
N GLY A 519 18.61 25.59 -28.16
CA GLY A 519 18.50 24.61 -29.25
C GLY A 519 19.71 23.68 -29.51
N ASN A 520 20.83 23.83 -28.78
CA ASN A 520 22.02 22.98 -28.96
C ASN A 520 21.71 21.46 -28.90
N THR A 521 22.17 20.71 -29.90
CA THR A 521 22.00 19.26 -30.03
C THR A 521 23.36 18.55 -29.98
N ALA A 522 23.66 17.85 -28.89
CA ALA A 522 24.89 17.09 -28.66
C ALA A 522 24.61 15.58 -28.53
N ILE A 523 25.01 14.78 -29.52
CA ILE A 523 24.81 13.33 -29.55
C ILE A 523 26.16 12.60 -29.56
N GLY A 524 26.55 12.02 -28.43
CA GLY A 524 27.78 11.27 -28.23
C GLY A 524 28.36 11.46 -26.82
N ASN A 525 29.42 10.72 -26.50
CA ASN A 525 30.17 10.95 -25.28
C ASN A 525 31.06 12.19 -25.43
N LEU A 526 31.02 13.08 -24.42
CA LEU A 526 31.81 14.31 -24.35
C LEU A 526 31.60 15.26 -25.56
N THR A 527 30.43 15.18 -26.19
CA THR A 527 30.03 16.00 -27.33
C THR A 527 29.55 17.38 -26.86
N ILE A 528 30.03 18.46 -27.51
CA ILE A 528 29.83 19.87 -27.07
C ILE A 528 30.11 20.04 -25.55
N ASN A 529 31.20 19.45 -25.03
CA ASN A 529 31.39 19.30 -23.58
C ASN A 529 31.63 20.62 -22.83
N ALA A 530 32.33 21.57 -23.45
CA ALA A 530 32.88 22.76 -22.79
C ALA A 530 32.23 24.10 -23.19
N LEU A 531 31.23 24.09 -24.09
CA LEU A 531 30.54 25.30 -24.55
C LEU A 531 29.95 26.03 -23.34
N THR A 532 30.25 27.31 -23.18
CA THR A 532 29.74 28.14 -22.07
C THR A 532 28.58 29.04 -22.50
N THR A 533 28.58 29.50 -23.76
CA THR A 533 27.55 30.34 -24.39
C THR A 533 27.39 29.98 -25.87
N GLY A 534 26.23 30.29 -26.42
CA GLY A 534 25.87 30.10 -27.83
C GLY A 534 24.83 29.00 -28.08
N GLY A 535 23.95 29.24 -29.05
CA GLY A 535 22.81 28.39 -29.44
C GLY A 535 22.96 27.72 -30.80
N GLY A 536 21.94 26.96 -31.22
CA GLY A 536 21.85 26.35 -32.56
C GLY A 536 22.85 25.23 -32.88
N ASN A 537 23.85 24.97 -32.04
CA ASN A 537 24.96 24.07 -32.36
C ASN A 537 24.54 22.60 -32.43
N VAL A 538 24.86 21.92 -33.52
CA VAL A 538 24.66 20.48 -33.73
C VAL A 538 26.02 19.77 -33.66
N GLY A 539 26.26 18.99 -32.62
CA GLY A 539 27.43 18.12 -32.46
C GLY A 539 27.02 16.66 -32.44
N ILE A 540 27.53 15.84 -33.36
CA ILE A 540 27.22 14.40 -33.43
C ILE A 540 28.51 13.62 -33.57
N GLY A 541 28.77 12.69 -32.64
CA GLY A 541 29.94 11.82 -32.63
C GLY A 541 30.85 12.02 -31.41
N PHE A 542 31.72 11.02 -31.16
CA PHE A 542 32.62 10.98 -30.01
C PHE A 542 33.53 12.21 -29.95
N GLU A 543 33.42 12.95 -28.85
CA GLU A 543 34.18 14.18 -28.59
C GLU A 543 34.07 15.23 -29.73
N SER A 544 32.96 15.24 -30.48
CA SER A 544 32.68 16.32 -31.43
C SER A 544 32.46 17.65 -30.68
N PHE A 545 33.07 18.72 -31.20
CA PHE A 545 33.06 20.09 -30.66
C PHE A 545 33.43 20.18 -29.15
N ARG A 546 34.25 19.26 -28.65
CA ARG A 546 34.49 19.08 -27.20
C ARG A 546 34.94 20.35 -26.46
N PHE A 547 35.88 21.11 -27.04
CA PHE A 547 36.50 22.28 -26.41
C PHE A 547 36.09 23.63 -27.01
N GLY A 548 34.97 23.70 -27.74
CA GLY A 548 34.32 24.97 -28.02
C GLY A 548 33.93 25.66 -26.73
N LEU A 549 34.16 26.97 -26.65
CA LEU A 549 33.78 27.80 -25.50
C LEU A 549 32.61 28.73 -25.84
N GLN A 550 32.59 29.29 -27.04
CA GLN A 550 31.59 30.24 -27.52
C GLN A 550 31.31 29.99 -29.01
N GLY A 551 30.05 30.06 -29.44
CA GLY A 551 29.70 29.96 -30.85
C GLY A 551 28.25 29.64 -31.13
N ASP A 552 27.68 30.18 -32.21
CA ASP A 552 26.30 29.96 -32.65
C ASP A 552 26.22 29.15 -33.96
N ASP A 553 25.15 28.36 -34.10
CA ASP A 553 24.72 27.70 -35.36
C ASP A 553 25.77 26.78 -36.03
N ASN A 554 26.73 26.23 -35.28
CA ASN A 554 27.75 25.32 -35.82
C ASN A 554 27.25 23.88 -35.96
N THR A 555 27.45 23.26 -37.13
CA THR A 555 27.24 21.83 -37.38
C THR A 555 28.56 21.06 -37.38
N MET A 556 28.67 20.02 -36.56
CA MET A 556 29.91 19.34 -36.17
C MET A 556 29.69 17.81 -36.13
N ILE A 557 29.76 17.14 -37.28
CA ILE A 557 29.38 15.72 -37.43
C ILE A 557 30.62 14.84 -37.68
N GLY A 558 30.99 14.04 -36.69
CA GLY A 558 32.06 13.03 -36.76
C GLY A 558 32.81 12.84 -35.44
N LYS A 559 33.84 11.99 -35.45
CA LYS A 559 34.77 11.83 -34.32
C LYS A 559 35.79 12.96 -34.32
N PHE A 560 35.98 13.65 -33.18
CA PHE A 560 36.91 14.78 -33.04
C PHE A 560 36.69 15.94 -34.02
N THR A 561 35.53 16.02 -34.67
CA THR A 561 35.13 17.15 -35.52
C THR A 561 35.06 18.42 -34.66
N GLY A 562 35.68 19.52 -35.09
CA GLY A 562 35.75 20.77 -34.31
C GLY A 562 36.37 20.62 -32.90
N PHE A 563 37.17 19.58 -32.63
CA PHE A 563 37.59 19.20 -31.26
C PHE A 563 38.18 20.32 -30.39
N HIS A 564 38.94 21.22 -31.02
CA HIS A 564 39.56 22.39 -30.41
C HIS A 564 39.15 23.69 -31.11
N ALA A 565 38.04 23.68 -31.83
CA ALA A 565 37.49 24.88 -32.43
C ALA A 565 36.98 25.82 -31.32
N GLY A 566 37.22 27.13 -31.42
CA GLY A 566 36.89 28.12 -30.38
C GLY A 566 37.62 27.96 -29.02
N ARG A 567 38.65 27.11 -28.94
CA ARG A 567 39.33 26.77 -27.66
C ARG A 567 40.20 27.90 -27.11
N ASP A 568 40.72 28.75 -27.97
CA ASP A 568 41.46 29.97 -27.62
C ASP A 568 40.57 31.09 -27.04
N GLY A 569 39.24 30.89 -27.06
CA GLY A 569 38.25 31.87 -26.61
C GLY A 569 37.58 32.63 -27.75
N THR A 570 37.98 32.40 -29.01
CA THR A 570 37.23 32.92 -30.17
C THR A 570 35.81 32.37 -30.17
N LYS A 571 34.86 33.24 -30.56
CA LYS A 571 33.50 32.82 -30.93
C LYS A 571 33.58 32.29 -32.36
N ILE A 572 33.13 31.06 -32.58
CA ILE A 572 33.06 30.45 -33.91
C ILE A 572 31.59 30.35 -34.30
N ASP A 573 31.21 30.87 -35.46
CA ASP A 573 29.81 30.94 -35.87
C ASP A 573 29.59 30.28 -37.23
N GLU A 574 28.41 29.70 -37.44
CA GLU A 574 27.91 29.30 -38.77
C GLU A 574 28.79 28.27 -39.52
N ASN A 575 29.66 27.52 -38.81
CA ASN A 575 30.54 26.52 -39.44
C ASN A 575 29.81 25.18 -39.69
N VAL A 576 30.14 24.49 -40.79
CA VAL A 576 29.61 23.15 -41.12
C VAL A 576 30.78 22.17 -41.34
N PHE A 577 31.19 21.47 -40.30
CA PHE A 577 32.26 20.47 -40.33
C PHE A 577 31.65 19.06 -40.31
N ILE A 578 31.95 18.26 -41.34
CA ILE A 578 31.44 16.90 -41.51
C ILE A 578 32.60 15.97 -41.88
N GLY A 579 32.89 15.00 -41.01
CA GLY A 579 34.00 14.05 -41.18
C GLY A 579 34.91 13.98 -39.95
N ALA A 580 35.59 12.85 -39.78
CA ALA A 580 36.48 12.63 -38.65
C ALA A 580 37.64 13.65 -38.64
N SER A 581 37.79 14.37 -37.54
CA SER A 581 38.72 15.50 -37.37
C SER A 581 38.56 16.64 -38.38
N ALA A 582 37.41 16.79 -39.05
CA ALA A 582 37.14 17.99 -39.85
C ALA A 582 37.13 19.25 -38.94
N GLY A 583 37.77 20.33 -39.39
CA GLY A 583 37.94 21.57 -38.62
C GLY A 583 38.60 21.41 -37.25
N PHE A 584 39.41 20.36 -37.04
CA PHE A 584 40.18 20.19 -35.80
C PHE A 584 41.08 21.42 -35.62
N ALA A 585 40.87 22.15 -34.52
CA ALA A 585 41.55 23.41 -34.19
C ALA A 585 41.37 24.54 -35.24
N SER A 586 40.21 24.63 -35.90
CA SER A 586 39.81 25.82 -36.66
C SER A 586 39.03 26.81 -35.77
N THR A 587 39.35 28.11 -35.86
CA THR A 587 38.83 29.19 -34.99
C THR A 587 38.17 30.33 -35.76
N GLY A 588 37.98 30.18 -37.08
CA GLY A 588 37.15 31.09 -37.87
C GLY A 588 35.66 30.72 -37.90
N SER A 589 34.90 31.47 -38.69
CA SER A 589 33.44 31.35 -38.84
C SER A 589 33.02 31.15 -40.31
N ARG A 590 31.78 30.71 -40.55
CA ARG A 590 31.20 30.46 -41.89
C ARG A 590 32.01 29.49 -42.77
N ASN A 591 32.76 28.57 -42.17
CA ASN A 591 33.54 27.58 -42.91
C ASN A 591 32.77 26.28 -43.12
N VAL A 592 32.74 25.76 -44.35
CA VAL A 592 32.16 24.46 -44.71
C VAL A 592 33.28 23.46 -45.00
N TYR A 593 33.56 22.53 -44.08
CA TYR A 593 34.63 21.52 -44.23
C TYR A 593 34.04 20.10 -44.28
N ILE A 594 33.98 19.50 -45.47
CA ILE A 594 33.35 18.19 -45.70
C ILE A 594 34.42 17.16 -46.12
N GLY A 595 34.84 16.33 -45.17
CA GLY A 595 35.75 15.20 -45.39
C GLY A 595 36.65 14.91 -44.18
N ALA A 596 37.26 13.72 -44.15
CA ALA A 596 38.15 13.34 -43.06
C ALA A 596 39.37 14.30 -43.01
N SER A 597 39.62 14.92 -41.86
CA SER A 597 40.64 15.97 -41.67
C SER A 597 40.53 17.21 -42.59
N ALA A 598 39.39 17.46 -43.25
CA ALA A 598 39.19 18.69 -44.02
C ALA A 598 39.34 19.92 -43.10
N GLY A 599 40.16 20.91 -43.48
CA GLY A 599 40.45 22.09 -42.66
C GLY A 599 41.12 21.81 -41.29
N SER A 600 41.67 20.61 -41.10
CA SER A 600 42.32 20.22 -39.84
C SER A 600 43.68 20.89 -39.67
N TYR A 601 43.91 21.57 -38.55
CA TYR A 601 45.19 22.21 -38.21
C TYR A 601 45.82 21.54 -36.99
N SER A 602 47.04 21.01 -37.12
CA SER A 602 47.68 20.19 -36.08
C SER A 602 49.20 20.39 -36.04
N VAL A 603 49.59 21.62 -35.74
CA VAL A 603 50.97 22.01 -35.41
C VAL A 603 51.05 22.43 -33.94
N GLY A 604 52.07 21.95 -33.22
CA GLY A 604 52.35 22.36 -31.83
C GLY A 604 51.88 21.44 -30.71
N GLY A 605 51.70 20.13 -30.93
CA GLY A 605 51.50 19.12 -29.87
C GLY A 605 50.12 19.12 -29.20
N PRO A 606 49.95 18.45 -28.04
CA PRO A 606 48.71 18.45 -27.27
C PRO A 606 48.82 19.34 -26.01
N PRO A 607 48.06 20.45 -25.91
CA PRO A 607 47.14 21.01 -26.90
C PRO A 607 47.87 21.78 -28.02
N PRO A 608 47.24 21.98 -29.20
CA PRO A 608 47.80 22.81 -30.26
C PRO A 608 48.02 24.24 -29.78
N THR A 609 49.14 24.82 -30.18
CA THR A 609 49.53 26.22 -29.87
C THR A 609 49.13 27.21 -30.96
N THR A 610 48.59 26.72 -32.08
CA THR A 610 48.17 27.50 -33.24
C THR A 610 46.92 26.89 -33.87
N TYR A 611 46.10 27.73 -34.50
CA TYR A 611 44.75 27.40 -34.95
C TYR A 611 44.54 27.85 -36.41
N SER A 612 43.57 27.24 -37.09
CA SER A 612 43.11 27.65 -38.43
C SER A 612 42.13 28.82 -38.29
N THR A 613 42.62 30.05 -38.41
CA THR A 613 41.84 31.29 -38.23
C THR A 613 40.99 31.70 -39.44
N GLY A 614 41.12 30.98 -40.56
CA GLY A 614 40.40 31.26 -41.80
C GLY A 614 38.88 31.23 -41.64
N SER A 615 38.18 32.16 -42.29
CA SER A 615 36.71 32.25 -42.27
C SER A 615 36.14 32.28 -43.70
N ASP A 616 34.84 32.01 -43.87
CA ASP A 616 34.15 32.11 -45.16
C ASP A 616 34.70 31.13 -46.23
N ASN A 617 35.28 30.00 -45.80
CA ASN A 617 35.89 28.99 -46.67
C ASN A 617 34.96 27.80 -46.97
N VAL A 618 35.17 27.14 -48.11
CA VAL A 618 34.48 25.89 -48.48
C VAL A 618 35.52 24.85 -48.91
N PHE A 619 35.84 23.88 -48.04
CA PHE A 619 36.79 22.80 -48.35
C PHE A 619 36.10 21.43 -48.41
N ILE A 620 36.18 20.74 -49.56
CA ILE A 620 35.50 19.46 -49.80
C ILE A 620 36.49 18.38 -50.25
N GLY A 621 36.59 17.31 -49.45
CA GLY A 621 37.34 16.08 -49.73
C GLY A 621 38.24 15.61 -48.58
N ASN A 622 39.00 14.53 -48.79
CA ASN A 622 39.88 13.97 -47.76
C ASN A 622 41.14 14.81 -47.56
N SER A 623 41.36 15.29 -46.33
CA SER A 623 42.53 16.05 -45.90
C SER A 623 42.81 17.36 -46.65
N VAL A 624 41.84 17.86 -47.40
CA VAL A 624 41.87 19.18 -48.05
C VAL A 624 42.14 20.29 -47.03
N GLY A 625 43.05 21.22 -47.37
CA GLY A 625 43.49 22.31 -46.50
C GLY A 625 44.28 21.90 -45.25
N LYS A 626 44.44 20.60 -44.95
CA LYS A 626 45.04 20.09 -43.71
C LYS A 626 46.48 20.54 -43.52
N ASN A 627 46.79 21.12 -42.36
CA ASN A 627 48.11 21.68 -42.01
C ASN A 627 48.69 22.68 -43.05
N SER A 628 47.86 23.20 -43.96
CA SER A 628 48.28 24.13 -45.01
C SER A 628 48.08 25.58 -44.59
N THR A 629 48.64 26.51 -45.36
CA THR A 629 48.35 27.95 -45.22
C THR A 629 46.88 28.30 -45.50
N ALA A 630 46.14 27.49 -46.27
CA ALA A 630 44.71 27.71 -46.52
C ALA A 630 43.86 27.67 -45.24
N GLY A 631 44.30 26.96 -44.20
CA GLY A 631 43.64 27.01 -42.89
C GLY A 631 43.63 28.41 -42.23
N ALA A 632 44.49 29.33 -42.69
CA ALA A 632 44.52 30.73 -42.26
C ALA A 632 44.06 31.71 -43.35
N MET A 633 43.75 31.23 -44.57
CA MET A 633 43.13 32.03 -45.63
C MET A 633 41.63 32.14 -45.36
N SER A 634 41.00 33.19 -45.86
CA SER A 634 39.54 33.36 -45.85
C SER A 634 38.99 33.38 -47.27
N ASN A 635 37.67 33.34 -47.43
CA ASN A 635 36.98 33.45 -48.72
C ASN A 635 37.41 32.38 -49.74
N THR A 636 37.96 31.23 -49.30
CA THR A 636 38.63 30.26 -50.18
C THR A 636 37.78 29.02 -50.43
N LEU A 637 37.58 28.68 -51.71
CA LEU A 637 37.08 27.38 -52.16
C LEU A 637 38.25 26.42 -52.41
N LEU A 638 38.17 25.19 -51.87
CA LEU A 638 39.04 24.07 -52.23
C LEU A 638 38.20 22.80 -52.43
N ILE A 639 38.35 22.15 -53.59
CA ILE A 639 37.83 20.79 -53.80
C ILE A 639 39.00 19.90 -54.22
N ASP A 640 39.39 18.97 -53.35
CA ASP A 640 40.45 17.98 -53.61
C ASP A 640 40.46 16.86 -52.54
N ASN A 641 41.08 15.71 -52.83
CA ASN A 641 41.28 14.59 -51.91
C ASN A 641 42.74 14.43 -51.43
N SER A 642 43.53 15.51 -51.42
CA SER A 642 44.89 15.55 -50.86
C SER A 642 45.05 16.68 -49.83
N SER A 643 46.15 16.64 -49.08
CA SER A 643 46.61 17.76 -48.25
C SER A 643 47.72 18.58 -48.91
N THR A 644 47.75 18.63 -50.26
CA THR A 644 48.71 19.45 -51.00
C THR A 644 48.14 20.85 -51.27
N THR A 645 48.96 21.75 -51.82
CA THR A 645 48.52 23.09 -52.21
C THR A 645 48.03 23.15 -53.66
N GLN A 646 48.26 22.10 -54.45
CA GLN A 646 47.73 21.96 -55.80
C GLN A 646 46.36 21.27 -55.76
N SER A 647 45.32 22.09 -55.82
CA SER A 647 43.92 21.65 -55.73
C SER A 647 43.33 21.33 -57.10
N LEU A 648 42.37 20.39 -57.17
CA LEU A 648 41.62 20.14 -58.40
C LEU A 648 40.77 21.37 -58.78
N ILE A 649 40.12 21.98 -57.78
CA ILE A 649 39.46 23.29 -57.89
C ILE A 649 39.89 24.18 -56.73
N TYR A 650 40.40 25.36 -57.06
CA TYR A 650 40.58 26.53 -56.20
C TYR A 650 39.50 27.57 -56.52
N GLY A 651 39.17 28.45 -55.59
CA GLY A 651 38.45 29.67 -55.89
C GLY A 651 38.62 30.72 -54.79
N ASP A 652 38.50 31.98 -55.18
CA ASP A 652 38.56 33.15 -54.30
C ASP A 652 37.24 33.92 -54.38
N PHE A 653 36.40 33.76 -53.35
CA PHE A 653 35.13 34.48 -53.20
C PHE A 653 35.33 35.99 -52.96
N SER A 654 36.55 36.47 -52.74
CA SER A 654 36.86 37.91 -52.64
C SER A 654 36.83 38.62 -53.99
N ASN A 655 37.07 37.88 -55.08
CA ASN A 655 37.26 38.42 -56.44
C ASN A 655 36.35 37.72 -57.49
N ASP A 656 35.45 36.82 -57.05
CA ASP A 656 34.61 35.96 -57.90
C ASP A 656 35.41 35.08 -58.89
N GLU A 657 36.58 34.57 -58.47
CA GLU A 657 37.50 33.83 -59.35
C GLU A 657 37.57 32.32 -59.06
N VAL A 658 37.73 31.50 -60.11
CA VAL A 658 37.88 30.03 -60.05
C VAL A 658 39.15 29.56 -60.77
N GLY A 659 39.92 28.71 -60.11
CA GLY A 659 41.14 28.09 -60.63
C GLY A 659 41.01 26.56 -60.76
N ILE A 660 41.33 26.01 -61.93
CA ILE A 660 41.38 24.55 -62.15
C ILE A 660 42.84 24.07 -62.13
N ASN A 661 43.11 22.96 -61.43
CA ASN A 661 44.45 22.38 -61.23
C ASN A 661 45.46 23.37 -60.56
N TRP A 662 44.95 24.21 -59.66
CA TRP A 662 45.63 25.44 -59.24
C TRP A 662 46.42 25.27 -57.94
N ASP A 663 47.65 25.79 -57.91
CA ASP A 663 48.47 25.91 -56.70
C ASP A 663 48.29 27.29 -56.05
N TYR A 664 47.55 27.33 -54.95
CA TYR A 664 47.32 28.55 -54.19
C TYR A 664 48.53 28.99 -53.35
N SER A 665 49.60 28.19 -53.25
CA SER A 665 50.80 28.56 -52.48
C SER A 665 51.73 29.51 -53.20
N THR A 666 51.77 29.46 -54.55
CA THR A 666 52.59 30.33 -55.38
C THR A 666 51.79 31.43 -56.08
N THR A 667 50.50 31.20 -56.35
CA THR A 667 49.60 32.15 -57.04
C THR A 667 48.24 32.24 -56.34
N PRO A 668 48.09 33.06 -55.28
CA PRO A 668 46.86 33.15 -54.50
C PRO A 668 45.74 33.98 -55.17
N SER A 669 46.08 34.89 -56.09
CA SER A 669 45.13 35.59 -56.96
C SER A 669 45.14 34.96 -58.35
N LEU A 670 43.98 34.79 -58.99
CA LEU A 670 43.91 34.27 -60.35
C LEU A 670 44.13 35.43 -61.35
N PRO A 671 44.59 35.16 -62.59
CA PRO A 671 44.72 36.19 -63.61
C PRO A 671 43.39 36.57 -64.29
N ASN A 672 42.35 35.75 -64.13
CA ASN A 672 40.99 35.95 -64.64
C ASN A 672 39.98 35.15 -63.80
N THR A 673 38.71 35.58 -63.83
CA THR A 673 37.49 34.92 -63.30
C THR A 673 37.44 33.40 -63.48
N LEU A 674 37.94 32.88 -64.61
CA LEU A 674 38.24 31.46 -64.78
C LEU A 674 39.67 31.34 -65.30
N SER A 675 40.51 30.59 -64.58
CA SER A 675 41.87 30.29 -64.98
C SER A 675 42.16 28.78 -64.86
N VAL A 676 42.89 28.22 -65.82
CA VAL A 676 43.25 26.80 -65.85
C VAL A 676 44.77 26.69 -65.89
N ASN A 677 45.33 25.90 -64.98
CA ASN A 677 46.76 25.62 -64.94
C ASN A 677 47.06 24.36 -65.77
N GLY A 678 47.30 24.55 -67.06
CA GLY A 678 47.44 23.50 -68.07
C GLY A 678 46.57 23.77 -69.29
N ASP A 679 46.51 22.81 -70.23
CA ASP A 679 45.70 22.96 -71.43
C ASP A 679 44.19 22.90 -71.13
N ALA A 680 43.45 23.87 -71.65
CA ALA A 680 41.99 23.91 -71.63
C ALA A 680 41.45 23.92 -73.06
N SER A 681 40.35 23.20 -73.32
CA SER A 681 39.68 23.18 -74.62
C SER A 681 38.20 23.50 -74.48
N LYS A 682 37.63 24.18 -75.48
CA LYS A 682 36.22 24.54 -75.54
C LYS A 682 35.63 24.04 -76.85
N THR A 683 34.55 23.26 -76.75
CA THR A 683 33.96 22.54 -77.89
C THR A 683 32.92 23.34 -78.67
N THR A 684 32.49 24.51 -78.18
CA THR A 684 31.42 25.35 -78.75
C THR A 684 31.80 26.84 -78.77
N SER A 685 31.01 27.67 -79.47
CA SER A 685 31.30 29.08 -79.74
C SER A 685 31.18 30.03 -78.54
N GLY A 686 31.71 31.26 -78.68
CA GLY A 686 31.72 32.32 -77.67
C GLY A 686 33.10 32.55 -77.06
N ASN A 687 33.40 33.80 -76.70
CA ASN A 687 34.76 34.31 -76.53
C ASN A 687 35.53 33.69 -75.34
N TRP A 688 36.80 33.37 -75.58
CA TRP A 688 37.87 33.51 -74.57
C TRP A 688 38.55 34.87 -74.80
N LEU A 689 38.96 35.57 -73.73
CA LEU A 689 39.62 36.87 -73.83
C LEU A 689 41.13 36.73 -73.61
N ALA A 690 41.94 37.35 -74.46
CA ALA A 690 43.39 37.36 -74.36
C ALA A 690 43.91 38.75 -73.95
N ASN A 691 44.84 38.78 -72.99
CA ASN A 691 45.40 40.02 -72.44
C ASN A 691 46.52 40.58 -73.33
N SER A 692 46.27 41.74 -73.95
CA SER A 692 47.17 42.33 -74.97
C SER A 692 47.72 43.74 -74.61
N ASP A 693 47.81 44.07 -73.32
CA ASP A 693 48.42 45.33 -72.85
C ASP A 693 49.92 45.40 -73.22
N ARG A 694 50.40 46.58 -73.65
CA ARG A 694 51.80 46.80 -74.02
C ARG A 694 52.78 46.48 -72.88
N ARG A 695 52.39 46.66 -71.62
CA ARG A 695 53.19 46.36 -70.42
C ARG A 695 53.46 44.87 -70.25
N LEU A 696 52.61 44.01 -70.82
CA LEU A 696 52.73 42.56 -70.77
C LEU A 696 53.56 41.99 -71.94
N LYS A 697 54.04 42.84 -72.86
CA LYS A 697 54.78 42.44 -74.05
C LYS A 697 56.18 43.06 -74.06
N LYS A 698 57.19 42.22 -74.27
CA LYS A 698 58.57 42.62 -74.55
C LYS A 698 58.92 42.37 -76.02
N ASP A 699 60.06 42.88 -76.46
CA ASP A 699 60.66 42.58 -77.77
C ASP A 699 59.70 42.81 -78.96
N ILE A 700 58.87 43.85 -78.85
CA ILE A 700 57.78 44.18 -79.79
C ILE A 700 58.37 44.71 -81.10
N ASN A 701 58.49 43.81 -82.09
CA ASN A 701 58.93 44.11 -83.44
C ASN A 701 57.74 44.05 -84.43
N THR A 702 57.83 44.78 -85.54
CA THR A 702 56.90 44.61 -86.67
C THR A 702 57.24 43.32 -87.41
N ILE A 703 56.23 42.55 -87.82
CA ILE A 703 56.40 41.40 -88.73
C ILE A 703 57.05 41.90 -90.03
N LYS A 704 58.02 41.17 -90.58
CA LYS A 704 58.81 41.66 -91.72
C LYS A 704 57.94 41.78 -92.98
N PRO A 705 58.20 42.77 -93.86
CA PRO A 705 57.67 42.75 -95.22
C PRO A 705 58.07 41.45 -95.93
N ASN A 706 57.14 40.89 -96.70
CA ASN A 706 57.29 39.67 -97.48
C ASN A 706 57.41 38.39 -96.63
N GLU A 707 57.09 38.46 -95.33
CA GLU A 707 57.01 37.30 -94.44
C GLU A 707 55.55 36.98 -94.07
N ALA A 708 54.72 38.00 -93.87
CA ALA A 708 53.31 37.82 -93.50
C ALA A 708 52.44 37.32 -94.66
N LEU A 709 52.57 37.90 -95.86
CA LEU A 709 51.72 37.52 -97.00
C LEU A 709 52.05 36.12 -97.53
N ASP A 710 53.33 35.76 -97.60
CA ASP A 710 53.79 34.43 -98.01
C ASP A 710 53.32 33.33 -97.03
N MET A 711 53.31 33.58 -95.72
CA MET A 711 52.75 32.64 -94.74
C MET A 711 51.22 32.52 -94.88
N ILE A 712 50.51 33.65 -94.99
CA ILE A 712 49.03 33.66 -95.06
C ILE A 712 48.50 33.06 -96.38
N THR A 713 49.19 33.24 -97.50
CA THR A 713 48.76 32.71 -98.81
C THR A 713 48.92 31.19 -98.95
N GLN A 714 49.70 30.55 -98.07
CA GLN A 714 49.74 29.08 -97.96
C GLN A 714 48.55 28.50 -97.17
N LEU A 715 47.78 29.33 -96.45
CA LEU A 715 46.66 28.86 -95.63
C LEU A 715 45.39 28.68 -96.44
N ARG A 716 44.70 27.57 -96.23
CA ARG A 716 43.41 27.28 -96.87
C ARG A 716 42.25 27.53 -95.91
N GLY A 717 41.54 28.64 -96.10
CA GLY A 717 40.24 28.84 -95.47
C GLY A 717 39.23 27.81 -95.97
N VAL A 718 38.51 27.16 -95.05
CA VAL A 718 37.53 26.10 -95.34
C VAL A 718 36.16 26.40 -94.74
N THR A 719 35.14 25.84 -95.37
CA THR A 719 33.81 25.65 -94.76
C THR A 719 33.64 24.19 -94.36
N TYR A 720 32.96 23.94 -93.24
CA TYR A 720 32.75 22.59 -92.72
C TYR A 720 31.46 22.48 -91.90
N HIS A 721 30.98 21.25 -91.73
CA HIS A 721 30.01 20.88 -90.71
C HIS A 721 30.73 20.05 -89.63
N TRP A 722 30.24 20.07 -88.40
CA TRP A 722 30.76 19.21 -87.35
C TRP A 722 30.35 17.74 -87.58
N ASN A 723 31.25 16.79 -87.26
CA ASN A 723 31.00 15.36 -87.36
C ASN A 723 31.02 14.71 -85.96
N ASP A 724 29.98 14.97 -85.18
CA ASP A 724 29.98 14.68 -83.75
C ASP A 724 29.78 13.19 -83.42
N ASN A 725 29.54 12.36 -84.43
CA ASN A 725 29.58 10.90 -84.37
C ASN A 725 30.92 10.34 -83.84
N GLN A 726 32.00 11.15 -83.83
CA GLN A 726 33.30 10.77 -83.27
C GLN A 726 33.61 11.40 -81.90
N THR A 727 32.79 12.32 -81.39
CA THR A 727 33.02 13.02 -80.11
C THR A 727 31.87 12.89 -79.11
N GLY A 728 30.67 12.47 -79.54
CA GLY A 728 29.50 12.36 -78.68
C GLY A 728 28.95 13.71 -78.19
N LEU A 729 29.15 14.76 -78.99
CA LEU A 729 28.73 16.14 -78.70
C LEU A 729 27.50 16.51 -79.55
N ASP A 730 26.96 17.70 -79.31
CA ASP A 730 25.87 18.29 -80.09
C ASP A 730 26.24 19.73 -80.48
N ARG A 731 27.06 19.86 -81.52
CA ARG A 731 27.54 21.14 -82.07
C ARG A 731 26.69 21.58 -83.28
N PRO A 732 26.57 22.89 -83.56
CA PRO A 732 25.63 23.39 -84.57
C PRO A 732 25.80 22.76 -85.95
N GLU A 733 24.72 22.17 -86.50
CA GLU A 733 24.69 21.60 -87.85
C GLU A 733 24.87 22.64 -88.97
N THR A 734 24.85 23.93 -88.67
CA THR A 734 25.07 25.00 -89.66
C THR A 734 26.50 24.99 -90.19
N ILE A 735 26.69 25.52 -91.41
CA ILE A 735 28.03 25.67 -92.00
C ILE A 735 28.89 26.57 -91.11
N GLN A 736 30.03 26.05 -90.69
CA GLN A 736 31.10 26.78 -90.00
C GLN A 736 32.17 27.21 -90.99
N TYR A 737 32.97 28.20 -90.60
CA TYR A 737 34.11 28.71 -91.35
C TYR A 737 35.36 28.60 -90.50
N GLY A 738 36.52 28.28 -91.10
CA GLY A 738 37.77 28.20 -90.36
C GLY A 738 38.90 27.51 -91.12
N PHE A 739 39.68 26.70 -90.41
CA PHE A 739 40.89 26.02 -90.89
C PHE A 739 40.94 24.58 -90.38
N VAL A 740 41.62 23.71 -91.14
CA VAL A 740 41.97 22.34 -90.70
C VAL A 740 43.27 22.41 -89.90
N ALA A 741 43.26 21.93 -88.65
CA ALA A 741 44.41 22.03 -87.74
C ALA A 741 45.67 21.32 -88.29
N GLN A 742 45.50 20.22 -89.02
CA GLN A 742 46.59 19.51 -89.69
C GLN A 742 47.23 20.33 -90.82
N GLU A 743 46.45 21.11 -91.58
CA GLU A 743 46.96 21.98 -92.64
C GLU A 743 47.67 23.21 -92.03
N LEU A 744 47.15 23.75 -90.93
CA LEU A 744 47.84 24.80 -90.17
C LEU A 744 49.18 24.32 -89.57
N MET A 745 49.30 23.04 -89.24
CA MET A 745 50.54 22.45 -88.69
C MET A 745 51.67 22.37 -89.72
N GLU A 746 51.38 22.41 -91.03
CA GLU A 746 52.40 22.43 -92.09
C GLU A 746 53.08 23.81 -92.21
N VAL A 747 52.37 24.89 -91.86
CA VAL A 747 52.88 26.29 -91.92
C VAL A 747 53.30 26.81 -90.54
N PHE A 748 52.59 26.41 -89.48
CA PHE A 748 52.81 26.83 -88.09
C PHE A 748 52.82 25.62 -87.14
N PRO A 749 53.82 24.72 -87.23
CA PRO A 749 53.89 23.50 -86.42
C PRO A 749 53.91 23.76 -84.92
N GLU A 750 54.39 24.93 -84.48
CA GLU A 750 54.41 25.35 -83.07
C GLU A 750 53.08 25.93 -82.57
N LYS A 751 52.07 26.08 -83.44
CA LYS A 751 50.74 26.63 -83.12
C LYS A 751 49.62 25.60 -83.11
N VAL A 752 49.95 24.32 -83.24
CA VAL A 752 48.98 23.22 -83.24
C VAL A 752 49.37 22.20 -82.18
N THR A 753 48.49 21.97 -81.20
CA THR A 753 48.67 20.99 -80.13
C THR A 753 47.65 19.87 -80.25
N LYS A 754 47.70 18.88 -79.34
CA LYS A 754 46.66 17.85 -79.21
C LYS A 754 45.88 18.02 -77.93
N ASP A 755 44.58 17.69 -77.97
CA ASP A 755 43.78 17.51 -76.76
C ASP A 755 44.06 16.16 -76.08
N GLY A 756 43.42 15.92 -74.93
CA GLY A 756 43.53 14.66 -74.18
C GLY A 756 42.93 13.43 -74.86
N LEU A 757 42.25 13.58 -75.99
CA LEU A 757 41.73 12.51 -76.84
C LEU A 757 42.60 12.28 -78.09
N GLY A 758 43.58 13.15 -78.34
CA GLY A 758 44.53 13.09 -79.44
C GLY A 758 44.14 13.87 -80.69
N PHE A 759 43.04 14.64 -80.67
CA PHE A 759 42.62 15.52 -81.75
C PHE A 759 43.50 16.78 -81.82
N TYR A 760 43.84 17.21 -83.04
CA TYR A 760 44.64 18.43 -83.24
C TYR A 760 43.77 19.68 -83.05
N GLN A 761 44.28 20.65 -82.28
CA GLN A 761 43.61 21.91 -81.95
C GLN A 761 44.59 23.10 -82.02
N THR A 762 44.05 24.32 -82.18
CA THR A 762 44.85 25.54 -82.38
C THR A 762 44.09 26.81 -81.95
N ALA A 763 44.82 27.88 -81.62
CA ALA A 763 44.26 29.16 -81.21
C ALA A 763 44.13 30.11 -82.42
N TYR A 764 42.91 30.27 -82.95
CA TYR A 764 42.65 31.06 -84.17
C TYR A 764 43.15 32.52 -84.07
N GLY A 765 43.11 33.13 -82.88
CA GLY A 765 43.54 34.52 -82.66
C GLY A 765 45.05 34.76 -82.81
N ASP A 766 45.89 33.71 -82.85
CA ASP A 766 47.33 33.86 -83.13
C ASP A 766 47.58 34.35 -84.57
N TYR A 767 46.63 34.12 -85.49
CA TYR A 767 46.75 34.46 -86.91
C TYR A 767 46.25 35.88 -87.24
N ASP A 768 45.45 36.51 -86.39
CA ASP A 768 44.84 37.84 -86.62
C ASP A 768 45.88 38.92 -86.97
N ALA A 769 47.00 38.94 -86.25
CA ALA A 769 48.08 39.90 -86.48
C ALA A 769 48.83 39.67 -87.81
N LEU A 770 48.90 38.42 -88.28
CA LEU A 770 49.49 38.06 -89.57
C LEU A 770 48.58 38.50 -90.72
N PHE A 771 47.27 38.24 -90.65
CA PHE A 771 46.30 38.73 -91.64
C PHE A 771 46.37 40.25 -91.79
N VAL A 772 46.42 41.01 -90.68
CA VAL A 772 46.50 42.48 -90.72
C VAL A 772 47.77 43.00 -91.41
N GLN A 773 48.91 42.32 -91.30
CA GLN A 773 50.13 42.74 -92.00
C GLN A 773 50.13 42.26 -93.46
N ALA A 774 49.66 41.04 -93.74
CA ALA A 774 49.47 40.53 -95.11
C ALA A 774 48.56 41.45 -95.95
N PHE A 775 47.46 41.96 -95.40
CA PHE A 775 46.60 42.92 -96.10
C PHE A 775 47.26 44.27 -96.37
N LYS A 776 48.14 44.75 -95.48
CA LYS A 776 48.91 45.99 -95.71
C LYS A 776 49.96 45.81 -96.79
N GLU A 777 50.64 44.67 -96.80
CA GLU A 777 51.62 44.30 -97.80
C GLU A 777 50.96 44.16 -99.18
N LEU A 778 49.83 43.44 -99.27
CA LEU A 778 49.03 43.31 -100.48
C LEU A 778 48.55 44.68 -101.00
N LYS A 779 48.17 45.61 -100.10
CA LYS A 779 47.83 46.98 -100.49
C LYS A 779 49.04 47.72 -101.07
N ALA A 780 50.20 47.66 -100.44
CA ALA A 780 51.42 48.30 -100.93
C ALA A 780 51.86 47.75 -102.31
N GLN A 781 51.77 46.43 -102.51
CA GLN A 781 52.03 45.79 -103.81
C GLN A 781 51.02 46.18 -104.89
N ASN A 782 49.81 46.63 -104.53
CA ASN A 782 48.85 47.17 -105.50
C ASN A 782 49.14 48.65 -105.80
N GLU A 783 49.48 49.46 -104.80
CA GLU A 783 49.86 50.87 -105.01
C GLU A 783 51.12 50.98 -105.90
N GLU A 784 52.12 50.10 -105.71
CA GLU A 784 53.29 50.00 -106.61
C GLU A 784 52.90 49.60 -108.05
N LYS A 785 51.91 48.73 -108.22
CA LYS A 785 51.40 48.34 -109.55
C LYS A 785 50.62 49.47 -110.21
N ASP A 786 49.81 50.22 -109.46
CA ASP A 786 49.03 51.34 -109.97
C ASP A 786 49.96 52.50 -110.40
N GLU A 787 51.01 52.80 -109.63
CA GLU A 787 52.07 53.74 -110.05
C GLU A 787 52.78 53.25 -111.34
N ARG A 788 53.07 51.95 -111.43
CA ARG A 788 53.71 51.37 -112.62
C ARG A 788 52.79 51.32 -113.84
N ILE A 789 51.48 51.19 -113.66
CA ILE A 789 50.48 51.31 -114.74
C ILE A 789 50.48 52.74 -115.27
N ALA A 790 50.41 53.76 -114.39
CA ALA A 790 50.47 55.15 -114.79
C ALA A 790 51.77 55.51 -115.55
N GLU A 791 52.92 54.97 -115.11
CA GLU A 791 54.21 55.14 -115.80
C GLU A 791 54.25 54.46 -117.19
N LEU A 792 53.45 53.40 -117.41
CA LEU A 792 53.32 52.73 -118.70
C LEU A 792 52.31 53.45 -119.62
N GLU A 793 51.23 54.01 -119.06
CA GLU A 793 50.24 54.81 -119.79
C GLU A 793 50.84 56.12 -120.31
N ASP A 794 51.63 56.85 -119.50
CA ASP A 794 52.36 58.04 -119.95
C ASP A 794 53.33 57.71 -121.11
N LYS A 795 54.06 56.59 -121.01
CA LYS A 795 54.96 56.15 -122.09
C LYS A 795 54.22 55.73 -123.35
N LEU A 796 53.04 55.12 -123.23
CA LEU A 796 52.19 54.81 -124.37
C LEU A 796 51.74 56.10 -125.06
N GLN A 797 51.28 57.09 -124.30
CA GLN A 797 50.85 58.39 -124.81
C GLN A 797 52.00 59.18 -125.46
N GLN A 798 53.23 59.08 -124.91
CA GLN A 798 54.44 59.60 -125.55
C GLN A 798 54.77 58.88 -126.87
N MET A 799 54.52 57.57 -126.99
CA MET A 799 54.71 56.82 -128.23
C MET A 799 53.65 57.16 -129.29
N GLU A 800 52.38 57.35 -128.89
CA GLU A 800 51.30 57.81 -129.77
C GLU A 800 51.62 59.21 -130.35
N ALA A 801 52.02 60.15 -129.49
CA ALA A 801 52.46 61.48 -129.93
C ALA A 801 53.73 61.46 -130.81
N LEU A 802 54.54 60.39 -130.75
CA LEU A 802 55.66 60.14 -131.65
C LEU A 802 55.20 59.56 -132.99
N ALA A 803 54.20 58.68 -133.00
CA ALA A 803 53.59 58.13 -134.21
C ALA A 803 52.85 59.21 -135.02
N ASP A 804 52.05 60.07 -134.36
CA ASP A 804 51.41 61.24 -134.97
C ASP A 804 52.45 62.19 -135.60
N ARG A 805 53.57 62.42 -134.91
CA ARG A 805 54.70 63.20 -135.44
C ARG A 805 55.36 62.55 -136.64
N LEU A 806 55.43 61.21 -136.67
CA LEU A 806 55.97 60.47 -137.80
C LEU A 806 55.06 60.59 -139.03
N SER A 807 53.75 60.39 -138.85
CA SER A 807 52.75 60.53 -139.91
C SER A 807 52.70 61.98 -140.46
N ALA A 808 52.82 62.99 -139.58
CA ALA A 808 52.93 64.39 -139.99
C ALA A 808 54.26 64.73 -140.71
N LEU A 809 55.30 63.93 -140.52
CA LEU A 809 56.58 64.02 -141.25
C LEU A 809 56.50 63.34 -142.62
N GLU A 810 55.90 62.16 -142.70
CA GLU A 810 55.61 61.44 -143.95
C GLU A 810 54.74 62.29 -144.88
N THR A 811 53.66 62.87 -144.33
CA THR A 811 52.79 63.85 -145.01
C THR A 811 53.57 65.07 -145.53
N LYS A 812 54.63 65.50 -144.84
CA LYS A 812 55.49 66.63 -145.25
C LYS A 812 56.57 66.27 -146.27
N LEU A 813 56.94 65.00 -146.39
CA LEU A 813 58.00 64.54 -147.28
C LEU A 813 57.52 64.29 -148.72
N GLY A 814 56.21 64.40 -148.98
CA GLY A 814 55.64 64.23 -150.32
C GLY A 814 55.64 62.78 -150.82
N VAL A 815 55.82 61.81 -149.92
CA VAL A 815 55.73 60.37 -150.22
C VAL A 815 54.25 59.95 -150.17
N GLY A 816 53.46 60.50 -151.08
CA GLY A 816 52.07 60.12 -151.30
C GLY A 816 51.93 59.14 -152.45
N GLU A 817 51.02 58.17 -152.28
CA GLU A 817 50.57 57.18 -153.30
C GLU A 817 51.64 56.10 -153.61
N THR A 818 51.29 54.81 -153.77
CA THR A 818 50.22 54.26 -154.62
C THR A 818 49.36 53.14 -154.00
N ASP A 819 48.08 53.45 -153.80
CA ASP A 819 46.89 52.83 -154.45
C ASP A 819 46.53 51.31 -154.34
N SER A 820 45.20 51.09 -154.36
CA SER A 820 44.41 49.93 -154.84
C SER A 820 43.95 48.79 -153.90
N ALA A 821 42.74 48.29 -154.20
CA ALA A 821 41.95 47.18 -153.59
C ALA A 821 41.37 47.45 -152.18
N LYS A 822 40.09 47.79 -151.98
CA LYS A 822 38.82 47.08 -152.32
C LYS A 822 38.76 45.61 -151.91
N ASN A 823 37.87 45.32 -150.95
CA ASN A 823 36.88 44.25 -151.05
C ASN A 823 35.60 44.68 -150.30
N GLU A 824 34.44 44.29 -150.81
CA GLU A 824 33.13 44.45 -150.17
C GLU A 824 32.55 43.04 -149.99
N ASP A 825 32.32 42.62 -148.74
CA ASP A 825 31.21 41.77 -148.23
C ASP A 825 31.34 41.61 -146.71
#